data_AF-A0A7D4C066-F1
#
_entry.id   AF-A0A7D4C066-F1
#
_cell.length_a   1.000
_cell.length_b   1.000
_cell.length_c   1.000
_cell.angle_alpha   90.00
_cell.angle_beta   90.00
_cell.angle_gamma   90.00
#
_symmetry.space_group_name_H-M   'P 1'
#
loop_
_entity.id
_entity.type
_entity.pdbx_description
1 polymer ?
#
loop_
_entity_poly.entity_id
_entity_poly.type
_entity_poly.pdbx_seq_one_letter_code
_entity_poly.pdbx_strand_id
1 'polypeptide(L)'
;MLKRYLLPALLMAAPWLAKAQTTPSGGVGIGTNAPDASAALDITSTGKGLLPPRLTQAQRDAIASPATGLTIYNTTTNALNVWNGTSWSEALSTTQQPSPSLPITFSYTGGVQTYTVPANVFSLTVDAAGAQGAVNGGLGGRVQATLSVTPGEVLQLYVGGAGAEATYYGSAGGGYNGGGNGALSGGSNGGGGGGTDIRRGGTALTNRIVVAGGGGGTASAPGGAGGGLTGSPGGGSMPGQGGTQSTGGASGNGGGGSVSGSFFQGGSSYSGGGGGWYGGGGGAANGANGGGGGGSSYVTASGSSNITLTSGYQTGNGVIVLTPGPQYAAPALSGANFVNVPGDNLGNHTATQNLNLATYQLVGNGGSAGLSIGNSGSVGIGTTAPTQTLDVNGSLRVRGLSGTGNRQPVVQPDGTLGISAPVYTTTPNPGAPAGTAGSVATGAYPVSVAVNGTKAYVVNQGSYSLQVFDVSTPATPTLLGQTTLSGQPYCVAVSGTTAYVTANNNGTYILQLFDVSTPSAPKLLGTANTDNIPGSVAVNGTKAYVVNQSSYSLQVFDVSTPTAPALLGQATTASYPTSVAVSGTKAYIVAGTTLQVFDVSTPTSPALLGQVNTGSYPSAVAVSGTTVYTVSIDNKLQVFDVSTPTAPALLSTTATGNRAVSVAVSGTTAYVVNNTSNTLQTFSVATP
;
A
#
# COMPACT_ATOMS: atom_id res chain seq x y z
N MET A 1 48.62 -44.49 67.46
CA MET A 1 48.66 -43.01 67.53
C MET A 1 49.61 -42.49 66.47
N LEU A 2 49.09 -41.66 65.56
CA LEU A 2 49.70 -40.47 64.93
C LEU A 2 51.02 -40.54 64.09
N LYS A 3 50.95 -39.81 62.96
CA LYS A 3 52.00 -39.03 62.23
C LYS A 3 52.90 -39.81 61.24
N ARG A 4 53.26 -39.32 60.04
CA ARG A 4 53.03 -38.07 59.27
C ARG A 4 53.81 -38.18 57.92
N TYR A 5 53.28 -37.56 56.84
CA TYR A 5 54.00 -36.91 55.70
C TYR A 5 54.85 -37.79 54.73
N LEU A 6 55.05 -37.55 53.42
CA LEU A 6 54.82 -36.45 52.47
C LEU A 6 55.06 -37.02 51.02
N LEU A 7 54.29 -36.56 50.01
CA LEU A 7 54.51 -36.67 48.53
C LEU A 7 55.81 -35.94 48.05
N PRO A 8 56.34 -35.93 46.77
CA PRO A 8 55.72 -36.16 45.42
C PRO A 8 56.63 -36.70 44.23
N ALA A 9 56.02 -36.77 43.02
CA ALA A 9 56.57 -36.51 41.64
C ALA A 9 57.33 -37.62 40.86
N LEU A 10 57.27 -37.80 39.53
CA LEU A 10 56.46 -37.33 38.38
C LEU A 10 57.19 -37.89 37.11
N LEU A 11 56.56 -38.65 36.18
CA LEU A 11 56.80 -38.51 34.71
C LEU A 11 55.96 -39.45 33.81
N MET A 12 55.07 -38.82 33.03
CA MET A 12 54.82 -39.04 31.60
C MET A 12 54.29 -40.39 31.08
N ALA A 13 52.96 -40.44 30.95
CA ALA A 13 52.34 -40.77 29.67
C ALA A 13 51.14 -39.84 29.47
N ALA A 14 51.35 -38.78 28.70
CA ALA A 14 50.27 -37.93 28.25
C ALA A 14 49.48 -38.65 27.14
N PRO A 15 48.15 -38.79 27.21
CA PRO A 15 47.37 -38.85 25.99
C PRO A 15 47.21 -37.40 25.52
N TRP A 16 48.12 -36.99 24.63
CA TRP A 16 47.82 -35.92 23.70
C TRP A 16 46.60 -36.33 22.85
N LEU A 17 45.65 -35.40 22.73
CA LEU A 17 44.54 -35.36 21.77
C LEU A 17 43.44 -36.44 21.90
N ALA A 18 42.52 -36.23 22.84
CA ALA A 18 41.12 -36.54 22.56
C ALA A 18 40.43 -35.23 22.15
N LYS A 19 40.21 -35.02 20.84
CA LYS A 19 39.46 -33.85 20.30
C LYS A 19 37.93 -34.00 20.38
N ALA A 20 37.45 -35.10 20.96
CA ALA A 20 36.05 -35.36 21.21
C ALA A 20 35.90 -35.67 22.70
N GLN A 21 35.34 -34.73 23.45
CA GLN A 21 34.99 -34.94 24.85
C GLN A 21 33.50 -35.24 24.92
N THR A 22 33.14 -36.37 25.54
CA THR A 22 31.77 -36.60 25.99
C THR A 22 31.58 -35.81 27.28
N THR A 23 30.55 -34.96 27.32
CA THR A 23 30.14 -34.29 28.56
C THR A 23 29.33 -35.25 29.43
N PRO A 24 29.17 -34.99 30.75
CA PRO A 24 28.31 -35.79 31.61
C PRO A 24 26.84 -35.90 31.14
N SER A 25 26.41 -34.99 30.26
CA SER A 25 25.10 -34.96 29.60
C SER A 25 25.02 -35.75 28.28
N GLY A 26 26.10 -36.38 27.81
CA GLY A 26 26.10 -37.33 26.69
C GLY A 26 26.37 -36.77 25.28
N GLY A 27 26.59 -35.46 25.12
CA GLY A 27 26.92 -34.84 23.82
C GLY A 27 28.41 -34.85 23.48
N VAL A 28 28.74 -34.90 22.19
CA VAL A 28 30.12 -34.82 21.66
C VAL A 28 30.39 -33.40 21.14
N GLY A 29 31.40 -32.71 21.67
CA GLY A 29 31.89 -31.43 21.13
C GLY A 29 33.15 -31.59 20.28
N ILE A 30 33.23 -30.94 19.12
CA ILE A 30 34.45 -30.80 18.31
C ILE A 30 34.75 -29.30 18.12
N GLY A 31 35.84 -28.82 18.72
CA GLY A 31 36.21 -27.39 18.65
C GLY A 31 35.42 -26.49 19.61
N THR A 32 34.56 -27.08 20.45
CA THR A 32 33.93 -26.45 21.62
C THR A 32 34.06 -27.39 22.82
N ASN A 33 34.22 -26.82 24.02
CA ASN A 33 34.22 -27.56 25.30
C ASN A 33 32.87 -27.48 26.02
N ALA A 34 31.92 -26.74 25.46
CA ALA A 34 30.56 -26.61 25.94
C ALA A 34 29.63 -26.85 24.74
N PRO A 35 29.49 -28.11 24.28
CA PRO A 35 28.52 -28.42 23.24
C PRO A 35 27.13 -27.96 23.70
N ASP A 36 26.34 -27.41 22.78
CA ASP A 36 24.98 -26.98 23.08
C ASP A 36 24.18 -28.13 23.73
N ALA A 37 23.39 -27.82 24.75
CA ALA A 37 22.67 -28.83 25.52
C ALA A 37 21.64 -29.62 24.68
N SER A 38 21.21 -29.08 23.54
CA SER A 38 20.33 -29.74 22.58
C SER A 38 21.06 -30.62 21.56
N ALA A 39 22.39 -30.55 21.48
CA ALA A 39 23.18 -31.22 20.47
C ALA A 39 23.81 -32.53 20.96
N ALA A 40 23.54 -33.63 20.26
CA ALA A 40 24.29 -34.87 20.42
C ALA A 40 25.71 -34.76 19.82
N LEU A 41 25.90 -33.91 18.81
CA LEU A 41 27.19 -33.54 18.21
C LEU A 41 27.20 -32.04 17.88
N ASP A 42 28.09 -31.28 18.51
CA ASP A 42 28.30 -29.85 18.26
C ASP A 42 29.72 -29.62 17.70
N ILE A 43 29.83 -28.98 16.54
CA ILE A 43 31.10 -28.72 15.86
C ILE A 43 31.27 -27.22 15.68
N THR A 44 32.22 -26.62 16.40
CA THR A 44 32.55 -25.19 16.28
C THR A 44 33.92 -25.01 15.66
N SER A 45 34.01 -24.21 14.60
CA SER A 45 35.27 -23.91 13.92
C SER A 45 35.14 -22.65 13.07
N THR A 46 36.15 -21.78 13.09
CA THR A 46 36.19 -20.53 12.29
C THR A 46 37.02 -20.67 11.00
N GLY A 47 37.70 -21.80 10.79
CA GLY A 47 38.61 -22.00 9.65
C GLY A 47 38.63 -23.41 9.06
N LYS A 48 37.71 -24.28 9.48
CA LYS A 48 37.56 -25.68 9.02
C LYS A 48 36.07 -26.05 8.98
N GLY A 49 35.68 -26.93 8.07
CA GLY A 49 34.31 -27.43 7.94
C GLY A 49 34.16 -28.92 8.30
N LEU A 50 32.94 -29.44 8.20
CA LEU A 50 32.65 -30.87 8.29
C LEU A 50 32.96 -31.54 6.94
N LEU A 51 33.80 -32.57 6.96
CA LEU A 51 34.05 -33.40 5.78
C LEU A 51 33.34 -34.75 5.97
N PRO A 52 32.13 -34.94 5.38
CA PRO A 52 31.43 -36.22 5.48
C PRO A 52 32.17 -37.32 4.69
N PRO A 53 31.87 -38.60 4.91
CA PRO A 53 32.45 -39.70 4.14
C PRO A 53 32.31 -39.46 2.63
N ARG A 54 33.42 -39.62 1.90
CA ARG A 54 33.50 -39.42 0.45
C ARG A 54 33.50 -40.77 -0.25
N LEU A 55 32.45 -41.07 -0.99
CA LEU A 55 32.23 -42.38 -1.61
C LEU A 55 31.95 -42.22 -3.10
N THR A 56 32.38 -43.17 -3.92
CA THR A 56 31.87 -43.27 -5.29
C THR A 56 30.41 -43.72 -5.30
N GLN A 57 29.73 -43.57 -6.43
CA GLN A 57 28.37 -44.06 -6.64
C GLN A 57 28.21 -45.53 -6.18
N ALA A 58 29.09 -46.40 -6.67
CA ALA A 58 29.05 -47.83 -6.37
C ALA A 58 29.31 -48.12 -4.88
N GLN A 59 30.22 -47.39 -4.24
CA GLN A 59 30.50 -47.55 -2.79
C GLN A 59 29.32 -47.09 -1.93
N ARG A 60 28.65 -46.00 -2.33
CA ARG A 60 27.46 -45.49 -1.67
C ARG A 60 26.28 -46.45 -1.82
N ASP A 61 26.08 -47.01 -3.01
CA ASP A 61 24.98 -47.95 -3.29
C ASP A 61 25.21 -49.32 -2.61
N ALA A 62 26.46 -49.66 -2.29
CA ALA A 62 26.82 -50.86 -1.54
C ALA A 62 26.60 -50.73 -0.02
N ILE A 63 26.19 -49.56 0.50
CA ILE A 63 25.84 -49.41 1.91
C ILE A 63 24.58 -50.22 2.18
N ALA A 64 24.69 -51.30 2.95
CA ALA A 64 23.55 -52.12 3.35
C ALA A 64 22.72 -51.39 4.42
N SER A 65 21.40 -51.35 4.21
CA SER A 65 20.42 -50.77 5.16
C SER A 65 20.81 -49.38 5.71
N PRO A 66 21.07 -48.38 4.85
CA PRO A 66 21.45 -47.04 5.29
C PRO A 66 20.35 -46.43 6.17
N ALA A 67 20.76 -45.77 7.25
CA ALA A 67 19.83 -45.07 8.13
C ALA A 67 19.24 -43.83 7.42
N THR A 68 17.95 -43.55 7.64
CA THR A 68 17.34 -42.29 7.19
C THR A 68 18.12 -41.09 7.74
N GLY A 69 18.49 -40.17 6.86
CA GLY A 69 19.34 -39.01 7.17
C GLY A 69 20.84 -39.27 7.01
N LEU A 70 21.27 -40.50 6.68
CA LEU A 70 22.68 -40.78 6.42
C LEU A 70 23.20 -39.89 5.29
N THR A 71 24.27 -39.12 5.57
CA THR A 71 24.80 -38.09 4.69
C THR A 71 26.22 -38.42 4.26
N ILE A 72 26.47 -38.43 2.95
CA ILE A 72 27.78 -38.66 2.34
C ILE A 72 28.04 -37.63 1.25
N TYR A 73 29.29 -37.45 0.84
CA TYR A 73 29.63 -36.72 -0.39
C TYR A 73 29.96 -37.73 -1.50
N ASN A 74 29.16 -37.76 -2.56
CA ASN A 74 29.37 -38.66 -3.68
C ASN A 74 30.39 -38.07 -4.64
N THR A 75 31.54 -38.70 -4.76
CA THR A 75 32.64 -38.22 -5.62
C THR A 75 32.43 -38.54 -7.10
N THR A 76 31.45 -39.38 -7.45
CA THR A 76 31.07 -39.64 -8.84
C THR A 76 30.15 -38.55 -9.36
N THR A 77 29.19 -38.08 -8.54
CA THR A 77 28.26 -37.00 -8.94
C THR A 77 28.66 -35.62 -8.42
N ASN A 78 29.72 -35.55 -7.61
CA ASN A 78 30.20 -34.33 -6.95
C ASN A 78 29.16 -33.62 -6.07
N ALA A 79 28.24 -34.39 -5.48
CA ALA A 79 27.10 -33.87 -4.73
C ALA A 79 27.01 -34.46 -3.31
N LEU A 80 26.42 -33.70 -2.38
CA LEU A 80 26.02 -34.25 -1.09
C LEU A 80 24.79 -35.14 -1.30
N ASN A 81 24.85 -36.38 -0.84
CA ASN A 81 23.75 -37.31 -0.94
C ASN A 81 23.24 -37.69 0.45
N VAL A 82 21.92 -37.75 0.59
CA VAL A 82 21.22 -38.07 1.82
C VAL A 82 20.30 -39.25 1.56
N TRP A 83 20.34 -40.26 2.41
CA TRP A 83 19.37 -41.35 2.36
C TRP A 83 18.04 -40.90 2.98
N ASN A 84 16.95 -40.94 2.23
CA ASN A 84 15.63 -40.49 2.71
C ASN A 84 14.80 -41.60 3.40
N GLY A 85 15.36 -42.80 3.51
CA GLY A 85 14.67 -44.00 4.04
C GLY A 85 14.36 -45.04 2.97
N THR A 86 14.24 -44.65 1.70
CA THR A 86 13.91 -45.55 0.57
C THR A 86 14.87 -45.41 -0.61
N SER A 87 15.46 -44.24 -0.80
CA SER A 87 16.44 -43.97 -1.86
C SER A 87 17.44 -42.89 -1.44
N TRP A 88 18.55 -42.81 -2.18
CA TRP A 88 19.47 -41.70 -2.04
C TRP A 88 19.00 -40.51 -2.86
N SER A 89 18.91 -39.34 -2.22
CA SER A 89 18.63 -38.06 -2.86
C SER A 89 19.83 -37.13 -2.79
N GLU A 90 19.92 -36.17 -3.70
CA GLU A 90 20.86 -35.06 -3.60
C GLU A 90 20.29 -34.01 -2.64
N ALA A 91 21.05 -33.58 -1.63
CA ALA A 91 20.58 -32.65 -0.60
C ALA A 91 20.25 -31.25 -1.16
N LEU A 92 20.82 -30.92 -2.32
CA LEU A 92 20.56 -29.71 -3.10
C LEU A 92 20.35 -30.16 -4.55
N SER A 93 19.12 -30.50 -4.90
CA SER A 93 18.78 -30.79 -6.30
C SER A 93 18.78 -29.49 -7.09
N THR A 94 19.74 -29.34 -8.00
CA THR A 94 19.65 -28.39 -9.12
C THR A 94 18.80 -28.94 -10.27
N THR A 95 18.07 -30.04 -10.07
CA THR A 95 17.32 -30.72 -11.12
C THR A 95 15.84 -30.30 -11.13
N GLN A 96 15.55 -29.00 -11.03
CA GLN A 96 14.41 -28.51 -11.81
C GLN A 96 14.88 -28.57 -13.26
N GLN A 97 14.38 -29.54 -14.02
CA GLN A 97 14.80 -29.76 -15.39
C GLN A 97 14.62 -28.46 -16.17
N PRO A 98 15.67 -27.90 -16.78
CA PRO A 98 15.55 -26.64 -17.50
C PRO A 98 14.52 -26.80 -18.61
N SER A 99 13.58 -25.86 -18.70
CA SER A 99 12.76 -25.75 -19.91
C SER A 99 13.70 -25.42 -21.07
N PRO A 100 13.70 -26.20 -22.17
CA PRO A 100 14.55 -25.89 -23.32
C PRO A 100 14.13 -24.53 -23.88
N SER A 101 15.07 -23.60 -23.91
CA SER A 101 14.91 -22.30 -24.54
C SER A 101 14.88 -22.46 -26.07
N LEU A 102 13.91 -21.82 -26.70
CA LEU A 102 13.79 -21.83 -28.16
C LEU A 102 14.93 -21.01 -28.82
N PRO A 103 15.45 -21.45 -29.98
CA PRO A 103 16.43 -20.68 -30.75
C PRO A 103 15.82 -19.39 -31.31
N ILE A 104 16.62 -18.33 -31.38
CA ILE A 104 16.26 -17.02 -31.93
C ILE A 104 17.13 -16.74 -33.15
N THR A 105 16.51 -16.51 -34.31
CA THR A 105 17.20 -16.29 -35.59
C THR A 105 17.24 -14.81 -35.96
N PHE A 106 18.42 -14.32 -36.29
CA PHE A 106 18.69 -12.98 -36.82
C PHE A 106 19.14 -13.09 -38.27
N SER A 107 18.28 -12.64 -39.17
CA SER A 107 18.53 -12.57 -40.61
C SER A 107 19.20 -11.24 -40.99
N TYR A 108 19.75 -11.17 -42.20
CA TYR A 108 20.37 -9.95 -42.71
C TYR A 108 19.37 -8.79 -42.88
N THR A 109 19.75 -7.61 -42.37
CA THR A 109 18.96 -6.37 -42.44
C THR A 109 19.70 -5.19 -43.09
N GLY A 110 20.98 -5.35 -43.46
CA GLY A 110 21.83 -4.25 -43.93
C GLY A 110 22.35 -3.32 -42.83
N GLY A 111 22.08 -3.62 -41.55
CA GLY A 111 22.50 -2.83 -40.40
C GLY A 111 22.75 -3.69 -39.16
N VAL A 112 23.17 -3.03 -38.07
CA VAL A 112 23.36 -3.69 -36.76
C VAL A 112 22.03 -4.07 -36.12
N GLN A 113 21.98 -5.23 -35.50
CA GLN A 113 20.89 -5.69 -34.64
C GLN A 113 21.40 -5.86 -33.20
N THR A 114 20.51 -5.95 -32.22
CA THR A 114 20.90 -6.10 -30.81
C THR A 114 20.16 -7.26 -30.15
N TYR A 115 20.84 -7.94 -29.23
CA TYR A 115 20.26 -8.96 -28.36
C TYR A 115 20.60 -8.69 -26.90
N THR A 116 19.57 -8.55 -26.07
CA THR A 116 19.72 -8.44 -24.61
C THR A 116 19.57 -9.81 -23.98
N VAL A 117 20.57 -10.26 -23.25
CA VAL A 117 20.58 -11.56 -22.57
C VAL A 117 19.47 -11.58 -21.51
N PRO A 118 18.53 -12.53 -21.57
CA PRO A 118 17.45 -12.63 -20.59
C PRO A 118 17.95 -12.85 -19.15
N ALA A 119 17.09 -12.58 -18.18
CA ALA A 119 17.35 -12.94 -16.79
C ALA A 119 17.68 -14.44 -16.67
N ASN A 120 18.61 -14.77 -15.78
CA ASN A 120 19.06 -16.14 -15.47
C ASN A 120 19.66 -16.93 -16.65
N VAL A 121 20.05 -16.27 -17.75
CA VAL A 121 20.82 -16.87 -18.84
C VAL A 121 22.29 -16.49 -18.69
N PHE A 122 23.14 -17.50 -18.51
CA PHE A 122 24.60 -17.33 -18.33
C PHE A 122 25.43 -17.90 -19.48
N SER A 123 24.78 -18.57 -20.44
CA SER A 123 25.41 -19.05 -21.65
C SER A 123 24.50 -18.88 -22.87
N LEU A 124 25.09 -18.75 -24.05
CA LEU A 124 24.39 -18.76 -25.35
C LEU A 124 25.09 -19.76 -26.26
N THR A 125 24.35 -20.70 -26.85
CA THR A 125 24.84 -21.41 -28.03
C THR A 125 24.65 -20.52 -29.24
N VAL A 126 25.74 -20.20 -29.89
CA VAL A 126 25.81 -19.41 -31.12
C VAL A 126 25.99 -20.37 -32.29
N ASP A 127 25.18 -20.17 -33.32
CA ASP A 127 25.36 -20.75 -34.63
C ASP A 127 25.26 -19.63 -35.66
N ALA A 128 26.42 -19.14 -36.11
CA ALA A 128 26.53 -17.98 -36.98
C ALA A 128 27.17 -18.39 -38.30
N ALA A 129 26.65 -17.88 -39.42
CA ALA A 129 27.25 -18.10 -40.72
C ALA A 129 27.50 -16.79 -41.46
N GLY A 130 28.68 -16.66 -42.07
CA GLY A 130 29.04 -15.57 -42.97
C GLY A 130 28.25 -15.67 -44.28
N ALA A 131 28.21 -14.60 -45.06
CA ALA A 131 27.50 -14.62 -46.33
C ALA A 131 28.33 -15.24 -47.46
N GLN A 132 27.66 -15.76 -48.49
CA GLN A 132 28.36 -16.14 -49.72
C GLN A 132 28.89 -14.91 -50.45
N GLY A 133 29.91 -15.11 -51.30
CA GLY A 133 30.22 -14.17 -52.38
C GLY A 133 29.04 -14.01 -53.35
N ALA A 134 29.26 -13.35 -54.47
CA ALA A 134 28.26 -13.30 -55.53
C ALA A 134 27.83 -14.73 -55.99
N VAL A 135 26.79 -14.87 -56.81
CA VAL A 135 26.38 -16.13 -57.47
C VAL A 135 27.61 -16.88 -58.04
N ASN A 136 27.80 -18.15 -57.66
CA ASN A 136 29.00 -18.97 -57.94
C ASN A 136 30.30 -18.55 -57.22
N GLY A 137 30.23 -17.55 -56.35
CA GLY A 137 31.26 -17.23 -55.37
C GLY A 137 31.36 -18.28 -54.27
N GLY A 138 32.35 -18.13 -53.41
CA GLY A 138 32.56 -19.01 -52.28
C GLY A 138 31.39 -18.93 -51.29
N LEU A 139 31.06 -20.06 -50.68
CA LEU A 139 30.08 -20.11 -49.59
C LEU A 139 30.65 -19.44 -48.33
N GLY A 140 29.80 -18.82 -47.53
CA GLY A 140 30.20 -18.27 -46.24
C GLY A 140 30.47 -19.38 -45.21
N GLY A 141 31.40 -19.16 -44.30
CA GLY A 141 31.76 -20.09 -43.24
C GLY A 141 30.75 -20.10 -42.11
N ARG A 142 30.78 -21.16 -41.28
CA ARG A 142 29.93 -21.31 -40.08
C ARG A 142 30.79 -21.35 -38.84
N VAL A 143 30.28 -20.75 -37.77
CA VAL A 143 30.81 -20.82 -36.42
C VAL A 143 29.73 -21.35 -35.50
N GLN A 144 30.05 -22.43 -34.80
CA GLN A 144 29.26 -22.91 -33.68
C GLN A 144 30.10 -22.78 -32.41
N ALA A 145 29.55 -22.17 -31.36
CA ALA A 145 30.23 -22.03 -30.09
C ALA A 145 29.24 -21.85 -28.95
N THR A 146 29.64 -22.16 -27.72
CA THR A 146 28.92 -21.74 -26.51
C THR A 146 29.65 -20.54 -25.91
N LEU A 147 28.98 -19.39 -25.82
CA LEU A 147 29.49 -18.18 -25.20
C LEU A 147 28.99 -18.06 -23.76
N SER A 148 29.87 -17.75 -22.82
CA SER A 148 29.50 -17.26 -21.49
C SER A 148 29.01 -15.82 -21.60
N VAL A 149 27.85 -15.53 -21.01
CA VAL A 149 27.21 -14.22 -21.01
C VAL A 149 26.73 -13.84 -19.62
N THR A 150 26.48 -12.55 -19.41
CA THR A 150 25.86 -12.04 -18.17
C THR A 150 24.39 -11.71 -18.42
N PRO A 151 23.46 -12.04 -17.52
CA PRO A 151 22.08 -11.56 -17.61
C PRO A 151 22.02 -10.03 -17.77
N GLY A 152 21.22 -9.55 -18.73
CA GLY A 152 21.11 -8.13 -19.07
C GLY A 152 22.22 -7.58 -19.98
N GLU A 153 23.24 -8.39 -20.32
CA GLU A 153 24.27 -8.00 -21.29
C GLU A 153 23.66 -7.73 -22.67
N VAL A 154 24.11 -6.66 -23.34
CA VAL A 154 23.66 -6.32 -24.70
C VAL A 154 24.75 -6.69 -25.71
N LEU A 155 24.43 -7.62 -26.59
CA LEU A 155 25.25 -8.04 -27.72
C LEU A 155 24.82 -7.32 -28.99
N GLN A 156 25.79 -6.89 -29.78
CA GLN A 156 25.55 -6.32 -31.11
C GLN A 156 25.81 -7.37 -32.18
N LEU A 157 24.87 -7.50 -33.10
CA LEU A 157 24.80 -8.56 -34.10
C LEU A 157 24.93 -7.95 -35.49
N TYR A 158 25.99 -8.31 -36.20
CA TYR A 158 26.27 -7.87 -37.56
C TYR A 158 26.15 -9.08 -38.47
N VAL A 159 25.05 -9.17 -39.21
CA VAL A 159 24.82 -10.27 -40.14
C VAL A 159 25.39 -9.90 -41.50
N GLY A 160 26.25 -10.73 -42.08
CA GLY A 160 26.90 -10.47 -43.37
C GLY A 160 25.90 -10.42 -44.53
N GLY A 161 26.11 -9.49 -45.46
CA GLY A 161 25.37 -9.44 -46.73
C GLY A 161 26.07 -10.26 -47.82
N ALA A 162 25.31 -10.87 -48.74
CA ALA A 162 25.88 -11.54 -49.90
C ALA A 162 26.60 -10.56 -50.83
N GLY A 163 27.65 -11.02 -51.52
CA GLY A 163 28.33 -10.23 -52.55
C GLY A 163 27.39 -9.92 -53.72
N ALA A 164 27.49 -8.72 -54.29
CA ALA A 164 26.72 -8.36 -55.47
C ALA A 164 27.33 -8.98 -56.74
N GLU A 165 26.50 -9.15 -57.77
CA GLU A 165 26.91 -9.46 -59.13
C GLU A 165 27.17 -8.18 -59.91
N ALA A 166 28.21 -8.17 -60.75
CA ALA A 166 28.39 -7.10 -61.72
C ALA A 166 27.33 -7.20 -62.83
N THR A 167 26.61 -6.11 -63.08
CA THR A 167 25.94 -5.91 -64.38
C THR A 167 27.02 -5.61 -65.44
N TYR A 168 26.77 -5.94 -66.72
CA TYR A 168 27.73 -5.75 -67.81
C TYR A 168 28.33 -4.32 -67.80
N TYR A 169 29.65 -4.19 -67.56
CA TYR A 169 30.39 -2.93 -67.31
C TYR A 169 30.12 -2.19 -65.98
N GLY A 170 29.65 -2.88 -64.93
CA GLY A 170 29.47 -2.36 -63.55
C GLY A 170 30.42 -2.98 -62.52
N SER A 171 30.71 -2.26 -61.42
CA SER A 171 31.47 -2.81 -60.28
C SER A 171 30.55 -3.62 -59.38
N ALA A 172 30.97 -4.82 -59.00
CA ALA A 172 30.25 -5.67 -58.07
C ALA A 172 30.58 -5.27 -56.62
N GLY A 173 29.61 -4.70 -55.91
CA GLY A 173 29.78 -4.32 -54.50
C GLY A 173 30.05 -5.53 -53.61
N GLY A 174 31.01 -5.40 -52.70
CA GLY A 174 31.22 -6.34 -51.62
C GLY A 174 30.01 -6.39 -50.67
N GLY A 175 29.77 -7.56 -50.11
CA GLY A 175 28.72 -7.80 -49.14
C GLY A 175 28.90 -7.00 -47.86
N TYR A 176 27.79 -6.55 -47.28
CA TYR A 176 27.78 -5.79 -46.03
C TYR A 176 28.56 -6.50 -44.92
N ASN A 177 29.29 -5.73 -44.11
CA ASN A 177 30.17 -6.19 -43.04
C ASN A 177 31.47 -6.87 -43.53
N GLY A 178 32.12 -6.21 -44.49
CA GLY A 178 33.55 -6.44 -44.80
C GLY A 178 33.84 -7.20 -46.10
N GLY A 179 32.86 -7.43 -46.98
CA GLY A 179 33.11 -8.01 -48.30
C GLY A 179 33.93 -7.06 -49.19
N GLY A 180 34.86 -7.61 -49.97
CA GLY A 180 35.65 -6.85 -50.95
C GLY A 180 34.90 -6.62 -52.26
N ASN A 181 35.23 -5.54 -52.96
CA ASN A 181 34.59 -5.20 -54.24
C ASN A 181 35.22 -6.00 -55.39
N GLY A 182 34.38 -6.41 -56.35
CA GLY A 182 34.78 -6.89 -57.67
C GLY A 182 34.84 -5.74 -58.69
N ALA A 183 35.86 -5.73 -59.55
CA ALA A 183 36.23 -4.62 -60.42
C ALA A 183 35.73 -4.79 -61.86
N LEU A 184 35.76 -3.66 -62.58
CA LEU A 184 35.32 -3.46 -63.95
C LEU A 184 36.30 -4.03 -64.97
N SER A 185 36.04 -5.23 -65.50
CA SER A 185 36.61 -5.65 -66.78
C SER A 185 35.91 -6.90 -67.32
N GLY A 186 35.09 -6.74 -68.36
CA GLY A 186 34.83 -7.74 -69.41
C GLY A 186 34.38 -9.17 -69.07
N GLY A 187 33.80 -9.46 -67.89
CA GLY A 187 33.35 -10.82 -67.54
C GLY A 187 32.43 -10.88 -66.31
N SER A 188 31.99 -12.10 -65.95
CA SER A 188 31.18 -12.38 -64.74
C SER A 188 32.02 -12.21 -63.48
N ASN A 189 31.94 -11.02 -62.89
CA ASN A 189 32.76 -10.61 -61.75
C ASN A 189 31.86 -10.34 -60.54
N GLY A 190 32.22 -10.88 -59.38
CA GLY A 190 31.42 -10.83 -58.18
C GLY A 190 32.14 -10.20 -56.99
N GLY A 191 31.39 -9.49 -56.16
CA GLY A 191 31.84 -9.04 -54.85
C GLY A 191 32.00 -10.22 -53.89
N GLY A 192 32.88 -10.07 -52.92
CA GLY A 192 33.01 -11.02 -51.82
C GLY A 192 31.88 -10.87 -50.81
N GLY A 193 31.52 -11.94 -50.13
CA GLY A 193 30.50 -11.97 -49.08
C GLY A 193 30.99 -11.30 -47.80
N GLY A 194 30.08 -10.70 -47.07
CA GLY A 194 30.34 -10.12 -45.76
C GLY A 194 30.54 -11.15 -44.67
N GLY A 195 31.37 -10.82 -43.67
CA GLY A 195 31.47 -11.61 -42.45
C GLY A 195 30.24 -11.42 -41.57
N THR A 196 29.88 -12.43 -40.78
CA THR A 196 28.86 -12.31 -39.73
C THR A 196 29.54 -12.28 -38.38
N ASP A 197 29.28 -11.28 -37.54
CA ASP A 197 29.97 -11.15 -36.25
C ASP A 197 29.07 -10.71 -35.08
N ILE A 198 29.49 -11.09 -33.88
CA ILE A 198 28.90 -10.68 -32.60
C ILE A 198 29.92 -9.82 -31.87
N ARG A 199 29.48 -8.65 -31.35
CA ARG A 199 30.31 -7.73 -30.58
C ARG A 199 29.78 -7.54 -29.16
N ARG A 200 30.71 -7.42 -28.22
CA ARG A 200 30.48 -7.17 -26.78
C ARG A 200 31.13 -5.86 -26.36
N GLY A 201 30.42 -5.03 -25.59
CA GLY A 201 30.99 -3.79 -25.03
C GLY A 201 31.13 -2.63 -26.02
N GLY A 202 30.45 -2.68 -27.17
CA GLY A 202 30.38 -1.57 -28.15
C GLY A 202 30.51 -2.03 -29.61
N THR A 203 30.54 -1.06 -30.53
CA THR A 203 30.51 -1.28 -32.00
C THR A 203 31.89 -1.41 -32.66
N ALA A 204 33.01 -1.22 -31.93
CA ALA A 204 34.35 -1.22 -32.52
C ALA A 204 34.74 -2.61 -33.07
N LEU A 205 35.59 -2.67 -34.10
CA LEU A 205 36.04 -3.94 -34.70
C LEU A 205 36.87 -4.81 -33.74
N THR A 206 37.45 -4.22 -32.69
CA THR A 206 38.14 -4.91 -31.60
C THR A 206 37.20 -5.63 -30.64
N ASN A 207 35.90 -5.30 -30.66
CA ASN A 207 34.91 -5.87 -29.76
C ASN A 207 34.30 -7.18 -30.27
N ARG A 208 34.77 -7.67 -31.42
CA ARG A 208 34.28 -8.89 -32.07
C ARG A 208 34.70 -10.12 -31.25
N ILE A 209 33.73 -10.89 -30.81
CA ILE A 209 33.93 -12.11 -30.01
C ILE A 209 33.61 -13.39 -30.77
N VAL A 210 32.81 -13.30 -31.83
CA VAL A 210 32.53 -14.36 -32.80
C VAL A 210 32.53 -13.74 -34.19
N VAL A 211 33.20 -14.36 -35.15
CA VAL A 211 33.21 -13.98 -36.56
C VAL A 211 33.09 -15.23 -37.41
N ALA A 212 32.06 -15.31 -38.25
CA ALA A 212 31.94 -16.28 -39.32
C ALA A 212 32.35 -15.63 -40.64
N GLY A 213 33.41 -16.15 -41.27
CA GLY A 213 33.99 -15.56 -42.47
C GLY A 213 33.05 -15.62 -43.68
N GLY A 214 32.97 -14.55 -44.46
CA GLY A 214 32.27 -14.51 -45.74
C GLY A 214 33.09 -15.17 -46.86
N GLY A 215 32.40 -15.68 -47.87
CA GLY A 215 33.03 -16.31 -49.03
C GLY A 215 33.59 -15.31 -50.03
N GLY A 216 34.60 -15.71 -50.79
CA GLY A 216 35.17 -14.90 -51.87
C GLY A 216 34.21 -14.73 -53.04
N GLY A 217 34.36 -13.63 -53.77
CA GLY A 217 33.61 -13.33 -54.99
C GLY A 217 34.04 -14.18 -56.18
N THR A 218 33.15 -14.31 -57.14
CA THR A 218 33.39 -15.09 -58.37
C THR A 218 34.13 -14.27 -59.43
N ALA A 219 34.86 -14.97 -60.29
CA ALA A 219 35.33 -14.51 -61.59
C ALA A 219 34.85 -15.54 -62.64
N SER A 220 35.69 -15.86 -63.64
CA SER A 220 35.50 -17.09 -64.42
C SER A 220 35.91 -18.36 -63.64
N ALA A 221 36.29 -18.22 -62.37
CA ALA A 221 36.58 -19.28 -61.44
C ALA A 221 35.83 -19.02 -60.11
N PRO A 222 35.47 -20.07 -59.36
CA PRO A 222 34.72 -19.92 -58.12
C PRO A 222 35.53 -19.19 -57.05
N GLY A 223 34.83 -18.44 -56.20
CA GLY A 223 35.43 -17.83 -55.02
C GLY A 223 35.76 -18.87 -53.94
N GLY A 224 36.73 -18.53 -53.08
CA GLY A 224 37.14 -19.38 -51.96
C GLY A 224 36.10 -19.37 -50.86
N ALA A 225 35.82 -20.53 -50.28
CA ALA A 225 34.94 -20.65 -49.13
C ALA A 225 35.44 -19.81 -47.94
N GLY A 226 34.54 -19.07 -47.30
CA GLY A 226 34.79 -18.40 -46.03
C GLY A 226 34.76 -19.41 -44.88
N GLY A 227 35.40 -19.06 -43.77
CA GLY A 227 35.38 -19.83 -42.54
C GLY A 227 36.64 -20.64 -42.27
N GLY A 228 36.58 -21.45 -41.21
CA GLY A 228 37.77 -22.10 -40.64
C GLY A 228 38.76 -21.10 -40.02
N LEU A 229 39.89 -21.60 -39.51
CA LEU A 229 40.97 -20.74 -39.03
C LEU A 229 41.66 -19.96 -40.16
N THR A 230 41.57 -20.49 -41.38
CA THR A 230 42.03 -19.85 -42.61
C THR A 230 40.96 -20.06 -43.66
N GLY A 231 40.52 -18.97 -44.30
CA GLY A 231 39.60 -19.06 -45.44
C GLY A 231 40.25 -19.82 -46.59
N SER A 232 39.45 -20.39 -47.49
CA SER A 232 39.99 -21.07 -48.66
C SER A 232 40.46 -20.06 -49.70
N PRO A 233 41.53 -20.36 -50.46
CA PRO A 233 41.84 -19.59 -51.67
C PRO A 233 40.71 -19.73 -52.70
N GLY A 234 40.60 -18.75 -53.60
CA GLY A 234 39.75 -18.86 -54.78
C GLY A 234 40.26 -19.90 -55.78
N GLY A 235 39.46 -20.19 -56.81
CA GLY A 235 39.87 -21.00 -57.96
C GLY A 235 40.59 -20.19 -59.04
N GLY A 236 41.14 -20.88 -60.04
CA GLY A 236 41.84 -20.27 -61.18
C GLY A 236 43.37 -20.28 -61.04
N SER A 237 44.08 -19.65 -61.98
CA SER A 237 45.55 -19.71 -62.03
C SER A 237 46.25 -18.68 -61.13
N MET A 238 45.53 -17.62 -60.72
CA MET A 238 46.04 -16.58 -59.80
C MET A 238 44.96 -16.17 -58.78
N PRO A 239 44.52 -17.09 -57.90
CA PRO A 239 43.45 -16.81 -56.96
C PRO A 239 43.90 -15.88 -55.83
N GLY A 240 42.92 -15.15 -55.28
CA GLY A 240 43.09 -14.53 -53.97
C GLY A 240 43.23 -15.62 -52.91
N GLN A 241 44.19 -15.46 -52.02
CA GLN A 241 44.39 -16.37 -50.89
C GLN A 241 43.37 -16.08 -49.79
N GLY A 242 43.03 -17.06 -48.96
CA GLY A 242 42.13 -16.82 -47.83
C GLY A 242 42.80 -16.06 -46.69
N GLY A 243 41.99 -15.35 -45.89
CA GLY A 243 42.46 -14.68 -44.68
C GLY A 243 42.84 -15.69 -43.60
N THR A 244 43.82 -15.37 -42.76
CA THR A 244 44.29 -16.23 -41.64
C THR A 244 43.81 -15.68 -40.30
N GLN A 245 44.33 -16.20 -39.17
CA GLN A 245 44.07 -15.64 -37.85
C GLN A 245 44.85 -14.35 -37.53
N SER A 246 45.87 -14.02 -38.34
CA SER A 246 46.81 -12.93 -38.06
C SER A 246 47.03 -11.98 -39.23
N THR A 247 46.68 -12.37 -40.46
CA THR A 247 46.90 -11.57 -41.67
C THR A 247 45.77 -11.75 -42.64
N GLY A 248 45.50 -10.70 -43.43
CA GLY A 248 44.61 -10.82 -44.58
C GLY A 248 45.19 -11.71 -45.66
N GLY A 249 44.32 -12.24 -46.51
CA GLY A 249 44.70 -13.08 -47.62
C GLY A 249 45.45 -12.27 -48.68
N ALA A 250 46.58 -12.80 -49.17
CA ALA A 250 47.31 -12.19 -50.27
C ALA A 250 46.44 -12.13 -51.53
N SER A 251 46.50 -11.01 -52.25
CA SER A 251 45.85 -10.87 -53.55
C SER A 251 46.52 -11.74 -54.62
N GLY A 252 45.78 -12.08 -55.67
CA GLY A 252 46.35 -12.72 -56.86
C GLY A 252 47.39 -11.83 -57.56
N ASN A 253 48.40 -12.43 -58.19
CA ASN A 253 49.54 -11.72 -58.79
C ASN A 253 49.40 -11.61 -60.32
N GLY A 254 48.57 -10.70 -60.83
CA GLY A 254 48.28 -10.57 -62.28
C GLY A 254 48.35 -9.17 -62.87
N GLY A 255 49.11 -8.25 -62.26
CA GLY A 255 49.38 -6.92 -62.85
C GLY A 255 48.11 -6.09 -63.08
N GLY A 256 47.51 -5.58 -62.01
CA GLY A 256 46.36 -4.67 -62.10
C GLY A 256 45.63 -4.50 -60.78
N GLY A 257 46.13 -3.61 -59.90
CA GLY A 257 45.36 -3.06 -58.78
C GLY A 257 44.76 -4.04 -57.76
N SER A 258 45.23 -5.30 -57.70
CA SER A 258 44.70 -6.28 -56.76
C SER A 258 45.11 -5.95 -55.32
N VAL A 259 44.12 -5.85 -54.44
CA VAL A 259 44.30 -5.51 -53.03
C VAL A 259 44.18 -6.77 -52.19
N SER A 260 45.16 -6.99 -51.31
CA SER A 260 45.10 -8.06 -50.31
C SER A 260 44.01 -7.78 -49.27
N GLY A 261 43.50 -8.82 -48.61
CA GLY A 261 42.61 -8.63 -47.48
C GLY A 261 43.33 -7.94 -46.32
N SER A 262 42.57 -7.45 -45.36
CA SER A 262 43.08 -6.90 -44.10
C SER A 262 42.24 -7.41 -42.93
N PHE A 263 42.53 -6.93 -41.71
CA PHE A 263 41.62 -7.14 -40.59
C PHE A 263 40.22 -6.66 -40.98
N PHE A 264 39.19 -7.46 -40.69
CA PHE A 264 37.79 -7.23 -41.06
C PHE A 264 37.47 -7.31 -42.56
N GLN A 265 38.24 -6.62 -43.40
CA GLN A 265 37.90 -6.30 -44.77
C GLN A 265 38.52 -7.26 -45.79
N GLY A 266 37.71 -7.74 -46.73
CA GLY A 266 38.14 -8.48 -47.91
C GLY A 266 38.80 -7.58 -48.94
N GLY A 267 39.82 -8.12 -49.61
CA GLY A 267 40.57 -7.45 -50.66
C GLY A 267 39.71 -7.14 -51.89
N SER A 268 40.07 -6.12 -52.64
CA SER A 268 39.32 -5.69 -53.83
C SER A 268 40.17 -5.84 -55.08
N SER A 269 39.60 -6.39 -56.15
CA SER A 269 40.22 -6.51 -57.48
C SER A 269 39.19 -7.02 -58.47
N TYR A 270 39.56 -7.81 -59.48
CA TYR A 270 38.65 -8.43 -60.45
C TYR A 270 37.50 -9.18 -59.77
N SER A 271 37.81 -9.98 -58.75
CA SER A 271 36.86 -10.60 -57.82
C SER A 271 37.18 -10.17 -56.39
N GLY A 272 36.15 -9.91 -55.60
CA GLY A 272 36.30 -9.44 -54.22
C GLY A 272 36.66 -10.57 -53.25
N GLY A 273 37.52 -10.31 -52.27
CA GLY A 273 37.75 -11.24 -51.16
C GLY A 273 36.59 -11.23 -50.15
N GLY A 274 36.35 -12.34 -49.46
CA GLY A 274 35.34 -12.42 -48.40
C GLY A 274 35.78 -11.68 -47.12
N GLY A 275 34.84 -11.07 -46.41
CA GLY A 275 35.09 -10.45 -45.11
C GLY A 275 35.31 -11.50 -44.01
N GLY A 276 35.95 -11.15 -42.89
CA GLY A 276 36.24 -12.13 -41.84
C GLY A 276 36.92 -11.55 -40.62
N TRP A 277 37.51 -12.41 -39.79
CA TRP A 277 38.44 -11.93 -38.76
C TRP A 277 39.58 -11.18 -39.44
N TYR A 278 40.19 -11.86 -40.40
CA TYR A 278 40.89 -11.24 -41.52
C TYR A 278 40.21 -11.65 -42.83
N GLY A 279 40.02 -10.67 -43.72
CA GLY A 279 39.41 -10.91 -45.02
C GLY A 279 40.34 -11.65 -45.98
N GLY A 280 39.75 -12.32 -46.96
CA GLY A 280 40.50 -12.93 -48.07
C GLY A 280 41.01 -11.90 -49.06
N GLY A 281 41.99 -12.27 -49.88
CA GLY A 281 42.55 -11.42 -50.92
C GLY A 281 41.65 -11.33 -52.15
N GLY A 282 41.73 -10.22 -52.88
CA GLY A 282 41.08 -10.11 -54.19
C GLY A 282 41.77 -10.98 -55.24
N GLY A 283 41.01 -11.53 -56.18
CA GLY A 283 41.55 -12.34 -57.28
C GLY A 283 42.17 -11.47 -58.39
N ALA A 284 43.15 -12.01 -59.12
CA ALA A 284 43.85 -11.23 -60.16
C ALA A 284 43.01 -11.01 -61.43
N ALA A 285 43.14 -9.82 -62.02
CA ALA A 285 42.76 -9.55 -63.41
C ALA A 285 43.86 -10.00 -64.39
N ASN A 286 43.55 -9.99 -65.69
CA ASN A 286 44.50 -10.14 -66.81
C ASN A 286 45.01 -11.57 -67.08
N GLY A 287 44.19 -12.37 -67.79
CA GLY A 287 44.56 -13.69 -68.31
C GLY A 287 44.46 -14.87 -67.32
N ALA A 288 44.30 -14.60 -66.03
CA ALA A 288 44.25 -15.62 -64.98
C ALA A 288 42.88 -15.81 -64.29
N ASN A 289 42.00 -14.80 -64.38
CA ASN A 289 40.61 -14.78 -63.90
C ASN A 289 40.40 -15.49 -62.53
N GLY A 290 41.23 -15.14 -61.55
CA GLY A 290 41.21 -15.78 -60.25
C GLY A 290 39.95 -15.41 -59.43
N GLY A 291 39.37 -16.38 -58.73
CA GLY A 291 38.36 -16.12 -57.71
C GLY A 291 38.97 -15.44 -56.47
N GLY A 292 38.14 -14.70 -55.73
CA GLY A 292 38.56 -14.06 -54.49
C GLY A 292 38.74 -15.09 -53.38
N GLY A 293 39.64 -14.85 -52.43
CA GLY A 293 39.81 -15.72 -51.27
C GLY A 293 38.69 -15.52 -50.24
N GLY A 294 38.37 -16.55 -49.47
CA GLY A 294 37.43 -16.47 -48.34
C GLY A 294 38.04 -15.80 -47.10
N GLY A 295 37.21 -15.18 -46.26
CA GLY A 295 37.65 -14.65 -44.97
C GLY A 295 37.75 -15.73 -43.89
N SER A 296 38.60 -15.55 -42.89
CA SER A 296 38.71 -16.45 -41.74
C SER A 296 37.57 -16.26 -40.74
N SER A 297 37.21 -17.34 -40.05
CA SER A 297 36.37 -17.28 -38.84
C SER A 297 37.23 -17.07 -37.58
N TYR A 298 36.61 -16.59 -36.51
CA TYR A 298 37.25 -16.40 -35.20
C TYR A 298 36.23 -16.55 -34.07
N VAL A 299 36.68 -17.07 -32.93
CA VAL A 299 35.94 -17.03 -31.66
C VAL A 299 36.92 -16.69 -30.55
N THR A 300 36.58 -15.76 -29.68
CA THR A 300 37.41 -15.44 -28.51
C THR A 300 37.50 -16.65 -27.59
N ALA A 301 38.71 -17.07 -27.22
CA ALA A 301 38.91 -18.25 -26.37
C ALA A 301 38.43 -18.02 -24.93
N SER A 302 38.57 -16.78 -24.42
CA SER A 302 38.13 -16.45 -23.06
C SER A 302 36.61 -16.32 -22.99
N GLY A 303 35.98 -17.21 -22.22
CA GLY A 303 34.53 -17.23 -22.05
C GLY A 303 33.79 -17.90 -23.22
N SER A 304 34.45 -18.76 -24.00
CA SER A 304 33.80 -19.59 -25.03
C SER A 304 34.22 -21.05 -24.93
N SER A 305 33.33 -21.97 -25.28
CA SER A 305 33.58 -23.42 -25.35
C SER A 305 32.86 -24.05 -26.54
N ASN A 306 33.07 -25.35 -26.79
CA ASN A 306 32.43 -26.11 -27.88
C ASN A 306 32.58 -25.46 -29.27
N ILE A 307 33.76 -24.91 -29.55
CA ILE A 307 34.02 -24.12 -30.76
C ILE A 307 34.24 -25.05 -31.96
N THR A 308 33.39 -24.92 -32.97
CA THR A 308 33.54 -25.54 -34.29
C THR A 308 33.53 -24.46 -35.36
N LEU A 309 34.57 -24.42 -36.20
CA LEU A 309 34.69 -23.50 -37.33
C LEU A 309 34.63 -24.30 -38.63
N THR A 310 33.53 -24.18 -39.37
CA THR A 310 33.34 -24.89 -40.64
C THR A 310 33.58 -23.93 -41.80
N SER A 311 34.43 -24.34 -42.75
CA SER A 311 34.61 -23.60 -44.01
C SER A 311 33.49 -23.99 -44.99
N GLY A 312 32.91 -23.01 -45.67
CA GLY A 312 31.95 -23.19 -46.76
C GLY A 312 30.64 -23.89 -46.37
N TYR A 313 29.69 -23.13 -45.85
CA TYR A 313 28.41 -23.61 -45.33
C TYR A 313 27.20 -22.86 -45.90
N GLN A 314 27.23 -21.52 -45.90
CA GLN A 314 26.04 -20.70 -46.13
C GLN A 314 25.95 -20.19 -47.57
N THR A 315 24.78 -20.36 -48.18
CA THR A 315 24.35 -19.66 -49.39
C THR A 315 23.50 -18.43 -49.04
N GLY A 316 23.47 -17.43 -49.90
CA GLY A 316 22.85 -16.14 -49.66
C GLY A 316 23.49 -15.33 -48.52
N ASN A 317 22.67 -14.52 -47.86
CA ASN A 317 23.12 -13.71 -46.74
C ASN A 317 23.53 -14.59 -45.55
N GLY A 318 24.30 -14.00 -44.63
CA GLY A 318 24.63 -14.62 -43.37
C GLY A 318 23.40 -14.79 -42.46
N VAL A 319 23.62 -15.47 -41.34
CA VAL A 319 22.61 -15.69 -40.30
C VAL A 319 23.29 -15.78 -38.94
N ILE A 320 22.61 -15.35 -37.88
CA ILE A 320 22.97 -15.67 -36.49
C ILE A 320 21.78 -16.37 -35.84
N VAL A 321 22.00 -17.54 -35.28
CA VAL A 321 21.04 -18.23 -34.41
C VAL A 321 21.62 -18.24 -33.00
N LEU A 322 20.88 -17.67 -32.06
CA LEU A 322 21.21 -17.68 -30.63
C LEU A 322 20.22 -18.58 -29.92
N THR A 323 20.72 -19.64 -29.28
CA THR A 323 19.93 -20.47 -28.38
C THR A 323 20.40 -20.17 -26.96
N PRO A 324 19.58 -19.53 -26.11
CA PRO A 324 19.92 -19.35 -24.72
C PRO A 324 20.28 -20.67 -24.07
N GLY A 325 21.25 -20.67 -23.17
CA GLY A 325 21.48 -21.80 -22.29
C GLY A 325 20.24 -22.09 -21.44
N PRO A 326 20.19 -23.28 -20.81
CA PRO A 326 19.12 -23.63 -19.89
C PRO A 326 18.86 -22.47 -18.93
N GLN A 327 17.62 -21.98 -18.90
CA GLN A 327 17.20 -21.06 -17.87
C GLN A 327 17.15 -21.85 -16.58
N TYR A 328 18.17 -21.68 -15.75
CA TYR A 328 18.02 -22.01 -14.35
C TYR A 328 16.99 -21.01 -13.86
N ALA A 329 15.78 -21.47 -13.54
CA ALA A 329 14.98 -20.70 -12.61
C ALA A 329 15.93 -20.39 -11.46
N ALA A 330 16.16 -19.10 -11.16
CA ALA A 330 16.77 -18.74 -9.88
C ALA A 330 16.08 -19.64 -8.86
N PRO A 331 16.81 -20.39 -7.99
CA PRO A 331 16.16 -21.26 -7.02
C PRO A 331 15.08 -20.41 -6.41
N ALA A 332 13.83 -20.74 -6.72
CA ALA A 332 12.74 -19.88 -6.35
C ALA A 332 12.76 -20.00 -4.84
N LEU A 333 13.27 -18.96 -4.19
CA LEU A 333 13.13 -18.76 -2.76
C LEU A 333 11.63 -18.62 -2.57
N SER A 334 10.98 -19.77 -2.44
CA SER A 334 9.56 -19.91 -2.22
C SER A 334 9.42 -20.52 -0.84
N GLY A 335 8.35 -20.15 -0.14
CA GLY A 335 8.10 -20.61 1.23
C GLY A 335 8.08 -22.13 1.39
N ALA A 336 8.05 -22.91 0.31
CA ALA A 336 8.14 -24.37 0.34
C ALA A 336 9.55 -24.93 0.63
N ASN A 337 10.62 -24.15 0.38
CA ASN A 337 12.02 -24.59 0.55
C ASN A 337 12.72 -24.00 1.77
N PHE A 338 11.97 -23.33 2.66
CA PHE A 338 12.45 -22.93 3.98
C PHE A 338 11.89 -23.87 5.04
N VAL A 339 12.77 -24.69 5.62
CA VAL A 339 12.54 -25.29 6.94
C VAL A 339 13.29 -24.39 7.92
N ASN A 340 12.55 -23.66 8.77
CA ASN A 340 13.04 -22.76 9.82
C ASN A 340 13.84 -21.51 9.40
N VAL A 341 13.17 -20.51 8.83
CA VAL A 341 13.55 -19.11 9.11
C VAL A 341 12.85 -18.75 10.43
N PRO A 342 13.52 -18.09 11.41
CA PRO A 342 12.83 -17.53 12.57
C PRO A 342 11.64 -16.72 12.05
N GLY A 343 10.45 -16.99 12.57
CA GLY A 343 9.18 -16.54 12.00
C GLY A 343 9.26 -15.14 11.39
N ASP A 344 8.92 -15.06 10.10
CA ASP A 344 8.74 -13.79 9.40
C ASP A 344 7.77 -12.92 10.21
N ASN A 345 8.17 -11.68 10.49
CA ASN A 345 7.36 -10.71 11.23
C ASN A 345 6.47 -9.86 10.29
N LEU A 346 6.31 -10.28 9.03
CA LEU A 346 5.57 -9.62 7.96
C LEU A 346 6.08 -8.20 7.61
N GLY A 347 7.20 -7.76 8.19
CA GLY A 347 7.90 -6.51 7.87
C GLY A 347 6.97 -5.29 7.68
N ASN A 348 7.31 -4.43 6.72
CA ASN A 348 6.51 -3.29 6.24
C ASN A 348 5.86 -3.58 4.87
N HIS A 349 5.40 -4.81 4.65
CA HIS A 349 4.92 -5.25 3.34
C HIS A 349 3.51 -4.73 3.01
N THR A 350 3.28 -4.42 1.73
CA THR A 350 1.94 -4.12 1.19
C THR A 350 1.41 -5.36 0.48
N ALA A 351 0.35 -5.97 1.01
CA ALA A 351 -0.28 -7.13 0.36
C ALA A 351 -1.03 -6.66 -0.91
N THR A 352 -0.53 -7.06 -2.09
CA THR A 352 -1.19 -6.80 -3.38
C THR A 352 -2.14 -7.91 -3.82
N GLN A 353 -2.21 -9.00 -3.04
CA GLN A 353 -3.11 -10.15 -3.21
C GLN A 353 -3.59 -10.64 -1.82
N ASN A 354 -4.63 -11.49 -1.79
CA ASN A 354 -5.14 -12.07 -0.56
C ASN A 354 -4.09 -12.93 0.15
N LEU A 355 -3.96 -12.79 1.48
CA LEU A 355 -3.11 -13.62 2.32
C LEU A 355 -3.87 -14.90 2.74
N ASN A 356 -3.46 -16.07 2.23
CA ASN A 356 -4.02 -17.37 2.62
C ASN A 356 -3.18 -18.00 3.73
N LEU A 357 -3.73 -18.07 4.94
CA LEU A 357 -3.04 -18.59 6.13
C LEU A 357 -3.32 -20.09 6.39
N ALA A 358 -4.17 -20.76 5.61
CA ALA A 358 -4.63 -22.12 5.87
C ALA A 358 -5.09 -22.30 7.34
N THR A 359 -4.42 -23.16 8.12
CA THR A 359 -4.73 -23.40 9.55
C THR A 359 -3.97 -22.48 10.52
N TYR A 360 -3.14 -21.57 10.00
CA TYR A 360 -2.33 -20.65 10.81
C TYR A 360 -3.08 -19.34 11.13
N GLN A 361 -2.63 -18.64 12.18
CA GLN A 361 -3.22 -17.38 12.64
C GLN A 361 -2.20 -16.23 12.59
N LEU A 362 -2.69 -14.98 12.48
CA LEU A 362 -1.85 -13.78 12.71
C LEU A 362 -1.76 -13.52 14.21
N VAL A 363 -0.57 -13.72 14.79
CA VAL A 363 -0.31 -13.62 16.23
C VAL A 363 0.81 -12.62 16.50
N GLY A 364 0.53 -11.61 17.34
CA GLY A 364 1.48 -10.52 17.62
C GLY A 364 2.54 -10.82 18.69
N ASN A 365 2.37 -11.90 19.46
CA ASN A 365 3.19 -12.22 20.64
C ASN A 365 3.74 -13.65 20.65
N GLY A 366 3.61 -14.40 19.55
CA GLY A 366 4.01 -15.81 19.46
C GLY A 366 3.12 -16.80 20.23
N GLY A 367 1.98 -16.36 20.77
CA GLY A 367 0.98 -17.24 21.39
C GLY A 367 0.02 -17.90 20.39
N SER A 368 -0.91 -18.74 20.88
CA SER A 368 -1.92 -19.44 20.06
C SER A 368 -3.25 -18.67 19.90
N ALA A 369 -3.29 -17.40 20.32
CA ALA A 369 -4.49 -16.56 20.31
C ALA A 369 -4.27 -15.35 19.39
N GLY A 370 -4.73 -15.46 18.14
CA GLY A 370 -4.59 -14.45 17.11
C GLY A 370 -5.83 -14.27 16.25
N LEU A 371 -5.67 -13.61 15.10
CA LEU A 371 -6.71 -13.45 14.07
C LEU A 371 -6.62 -14.63 13.08
N SER A 372 -7.73 -15.36 12.90
CA SER A 372 -7.88 -16.46 11.94
C SER A 372 -9.08 -16.23 11.03
N ILE A 373 -9.07 -16.85 9.84
CA ILE A 373 -10.23 -16.86 8.93
C ILE A 373 -10.49 -18.32 8.57
N GLY A 374 -11.66 -18.85 8.94
CA GLY A 374 -12.07 -20.22 8.65
C GLY A 374 -12.42 -20.42 7.17
N ASN A 375 -12.46 -21.68 6.72
CA ASN A 375 -12.74 -22.06 5.33
C ASN A 375 -14.08 -21.56 4.77
N SER A 376 -15.01 -21.13 5.65
CA SER A 376 -16.30 -20.52 5.30
C SER A 376 -16.25 -18.98 5.20
N GLY A 377 -15.08 -18.35 5.40
CA GLY A 377 -14.91 -16.90 5.42
C GLY A 377 -15.17 -16.23 6.78
N SER A 378 -15.44 -17.02 7.83
CA SER A 378 -15.69 -16.53 9.19
C SER A 378 -14.39 -16.13 9.90
N VAL A 379 -14.38 -15.02 10.64
CA VAL A 379 -13.21 -14.46 11.31
C VAL A 379 -13.18 -14.86 12.79
N GLY A 380 -12.12 -15.55 13.25
CA GLY A 380 -11.92 -15.90 14.65
C GLY A 380 -10.83 -15.04 15.31
N ILE A 381 -11.11 -14.43 16.47
CA ILE A 381 -10.12 -13.73 17.30
C ILE A 381 -9.97 -14.50 18.62
N GLY A 382 -8.82 -15.14 18.84
CA GLY A 382 -8.59 -16.00 20.03
C GLY A 382 -9.25 -17.39 19.98
N THR A 383 -9.82 -17.77 18.83
CA THR A 383 -10.37 -19.12 18.55
C THR A 383 -9.93 -19.58 17.17
N THR A 384 -9.76 -20.90 16.98
CA THR A 384 -9.41 -21.56 15.71
C THR A 384 -10.63 -22.16 14.99
N ALA A 385 -11.80 -22.18 15.65
CA ALA A 385 -13.03 -22.76 15.13
C ALA A 385 -14.17 -21.75 15.26
N PRO A 386 -14.16 -20.65 14.47
CA PRO A 386 -15.22 -19.66 14.52
C PRO A 386 -16.55 -20.30 14.13
N THR A 387 -17.55 -20.21 15.02
CA THR A 387 -18.91 -20.74 14.79
C THR A 387 -19.85 -19.70 14.18
N GLN A 388 -19.39 -18.45 14.09
CA GLN A 388 -20.09 -17.30 13.54
C GLN A 388 -19.17 -16.50 12.62
N THR A 389 -19.73 -15.61 11.80
CA THR A 389 -18.96 -14.78 10.86
C THR A 389 -17.86 -13.94 11.52
N LEU A 390 -18.03 -13.53 12.77
CA LEU A 390 -16.98 -12.99 13.65
C LEU A 390 -17.13 -13.61 15.04
N ASP A 391 -16.15 -14.39 15.48
CA ASP A 391 -16.14 -15.11 16.76
C ASP A 391 -14.94 -14.66 17.60
N VAL A 392 -15.19 -14.11 18.79
CA VAL A 392 -14.15 -13.55 19.68
C VAL A 392 -14.14 -14.31 21.00
N ASN A 393 -13.13 -15.15 21.20
CA ASN A 393 -12.92 -15.86 22.46
C ASN A 393 -12.12 -14.97 23.43
N GLY A 394 -12.82 -14.01 24.03
CA GLY A 394 -12.25 -13.01 24.93
C GLY A 394 -13.12 -11.75 25.04
N SER A 395 -12.63 -10.73 25.73
CA SER A 395 -13.34 -9.46 25.85
C SER A 395 -13.19 -8.61 24.59
N LEU A 396 -14.31 -8.26 23.95
CA LEU A 396 -14.35 -7.34 22.81
C LEU A 396 -14.58 -5.89 23.30
N ARG A 397 -13.70 -4.96 22.91
CA ARG A 397 -13.92 -3.52 23.11
C ARG A 397 -14.26 -2.84 21.79
N VAL A 398 -15.49 -2.36 21.64
CA VAL A 398 -15.93 -1.56 20.49
C VAL A 398 -15.80 -0.07 20.86
N ARG A 399 -15.07 0.72 20.06
CA ARG A 399 -14.96 2.19 20.19
C ARG A 399 -15.60 2.86 18.98
N GLY A 400 -16.08 4.09 19.12
CA GLY A 400 -16.61 4.85 17.98
C GLY A 400 -18.03 4.46 17.54
N LEU A 401 -18.81 3.80 18.40
CA LEU A 401 -20.27 3.77 18.24
C LEU A 401 -20.78 5.20 18.46
N SER A 402 -20.88 5.99 17.39
CA SER A 402 -21.48 7.32 17.42
C SER A 402 -22.99 7.15 17.61
N GLY A 403 -23.41 7.34 18.85
CA GLY A 403 -24.77 7.18 19.34
C GLY A 403 -24.74 7.23 20.85
N THR A 404 -25.80 7.72 21.45
CA THR A 404 -25.73 8.46 22.72
C THR A 404 -26.60 7.91 23.83
N GLY A 405 -26.94 6.64 23.70
CA GLY A 405 -27.10 5.79 24.87
C GLY A 405 -25.75 5.17 25.20
N ASN A 406 -25.53 4.81 26.47
CA ASN A 406 -24.55 3.79 26.84
C ASN A 406 -24.86 2.49 26.07
N ARG A 407 -24.39 2.37 24.83
CA ARG A 407 -24.48 1.15 24.02
C ARG A 407 -23.30 0.28 24.43
N GLN A 408 -23.50 -0.49 25.50
CA GLN A 408 -22.62 -1.59 25.86
C GLN A 408 -22.88 -2.73 24.85
N PRO A 409 -21.86 -3.39 24.30
CA PRO A 409 -22.04 -4.67 23.63
C PRO A 409 -22.70 -5.64 24.61
N VAL A 410 -23.88 -6.16 24.30
CA VAL A 410 -24.56 -7.18 25.11
C VAL A 410 -24.55 -8.48 24.31
N VAL A 411 -24.12 -9.57 24.96
CA VAL A 411 -24.29 -10.91 24.40
C VAL A 411 -25.78 -11.25 24.46
N GLN A 412 -26.41 -11.44 23.30
CA GLN A 412 -27.81 -11.82 23.23
C GLN A 412 -28.01 -13.26 23.74
N PRO A 413 -29.23 -13.66 24.13
CA PRO A 413 -29.52 -15.03 24.58
C PRO A 413 -29.18 -16.13 23.56
N ASP A 414 -29.05 -15.77 22.28
CA ASP A 414 -28.64 -16.65 21.18
C ASP A 414 -27.10 -16.73 20.98
N GLY A 415 -26.33 -16.06 21.84
CA GLY A 415 -24.87 -16.03 21.80
C GLY A 415 -24.27 -15.06 20.78
N THR A 416 -25.08 -14.25 20.08
CA THR A 416 -24.57 -13.25 19.14
C THR A 416 -24.20 -11.92 19.82
N LEU A 417 -23.17 -11.25 19.30
CA LEU A 417 -22.83 -9.87 19.68
C LEU A 417 -23.70 -8.90 18.86
N GLY A 418 -24.78 -8.40 19.47
CA GLY A 418 -25.61 -7.34 18.89
C GLY A 418 -25.19 -5.96 19.40
N ILE A 419 -25.23 -4.94 18.53
CA ILE A 419 -25.60 -3.60 19.00
C ILE A 419 -27.12 -3.63 19.08
N SER A 420 -27.71 -3.42 20.25
CA SER A 420 -29.16 -3.58 20.39
C SER A 420 -29.90 -2.59 19.47
N ALA A 421 -30.42 -3.06 18.35
CA ALA A 421 -31.56 -2.47 17.68
C ALA A 421 -32.82 -3.00 18.38
N PRO A 422 -33.85 -2.17 18.59
CA PRO A 422 -34.97 -2.52 19.45
C PRO A 422 -35.82 -3.61 18.79
N VAL A 423 -35.70 -4.85 19.26
CA VAL A 423 -36.68 -5.90 18.99
C VAL A 423 -37.84 -5.72 19.97
N TYR A 424 -38.97 -5.28 19.42
CA TYR A 424 -40.27 -5.28 20.07
C TYR A 424 -40.81 -6.72 20.11
N THR A 425 -40.93 -7.32 21.30
CA THR A 425 -41.83 -8.47 21.52
C THR A 425 -42.70 -8.22 22.76
N THR A 426 -43.95 -7.83 22.45
CA THR A 426 -45.20 -8.07 23.19
C THR A 426 -45.33 -7.65 24.66
N THR A 427 -45.81 -6.41 24.83
CA THR A 427 -46.79 -5.91 25.85
C THR A 427 -46.37 -5.77 27.33
N PRO A 428 -46.89 -4.75 28.06
CA PRO A 428 -48.01 -3.86 27.72
C PRO A 428 -47.66 -2.36 27.58
N ASN A 429 -48.25 -1.77 26.54
CA ASN A 429 -48.88 -0.44 26.53
C ASN A 429 -48.02 0.81 26.84
N PRO A 430 -47.61 1.63 25.85
CA PRO A 430 -47.37 3.04 26.11
C PRO A 430 -48.73 3.70 26.28
N GLY A 431 -49.32 3.53 27.46
CA GLY A 431 -50.48 4.29 27.88
C GLY A 431 -50.18 5.77 27.73
N ALA A 432 -51.22 6.52 27.36
CA ALA A 432 -51.30 7.97 27.52
C ALA A 432 -50.60 8.43 28.83
N PRO A 433 -50.05 9.66 28.89
CA PRO A 433 -49.43 10.16 30.11
C PRO A 433 -50.34 9.83 31.29
N ALA A 434 -49.83 9.00 32.21
CA ALA A 434 -50.49 8.79 33.48
C ALA A 434 -50.69 10.19 34.08
N GLY A 435 -51.92 10.48 34.52
CA GLY A 435 -52.37 11.82 34.88
C GLY A 435 -51.47 12.55 35.90
N THR A 436 -51.82 13.81 36.19
CA THR A 436 -51.14 14.70 37.14
C THR A 436 -50.56 13.95 38.35
N ALA A 437 -49.23 13.85 38.44
CA ALA A 437 -48.58 13.21 39.58
C ALA A 437 -48.83 13.99 40.88
N GLY A 438 -48.90 15.32 40.79
CA GLY A 438 -49.18 16.27 41.87
C GLY A 438 -49.39 17.68 41.34
N SER A 439 -50.00 18.57 42.13
CA SER A 439 -50.16 19.98 41.79
C SER A 439 -50.04 20.86 43.03
N VAL A 440 -49.63 22.11 42.84
CA VAL A 440 -49.56 23.14 43.88
C VAL A 440 -50.06 24.46 43.30
N ALA A 441 -50.77 25.25 44.11
CA ALA A 441 -51.20 26.58 43.71
C ALA A 441 -49.98 27.52 43.59
N THR A 442 -49.99 28.38 42.57
CA THR A 442 -49.03 29.47 42.34
C THR A 442 -49.78 30.80 42.25
N GLY A 443 -49.05 31.92 42.17
CA GLY A 443 -49.62 33.25 41.99
C GLY A 443 -50.43 33.44 40.68
N ALA A 444 -51.16 34.56 40.59
CA ALA A 444 -52.03 34.87 39.45
C ALA A 444 -51.24 35.06 38.13
N TYR A 445 -51.76 34.47 37.05
CA TYR A 445 -51.18 34.49 35.69
C TYR A 445 -49.70 34.04 35.63
N PRO A 446 -49.38 32.76 35.89
CA PRO A 446 -48.03 32.23 35.70
C PRO A 446 -47.63 32.28 34.23
N VAL A 447 -46.45 32.82 33.92
CA VAL A 447 -46.00 33.03 32.53
C VAL A 447 -44.72 32.28 32.16
N SER A 448 -43.91 31.88 33.15
CA SER A 448 -42.67 31.16 32.91
C SER A 448 -42.27 30.35 34.15
N VAL A 449 -41.60 29.21 33.90
CA VAL A 449 -41.02 28.33 34.92
C VAL A 449 -39.60 27.95 34.52
N ALA A 450 -38.69 27.97 35.49
CA ALA A 450 -37.34 27.41 35.37
C ALA A 450 -37.12 26.35 36.45
N VAL A 451 -36.30 25.34 36.18
CA VAL A 451 -35.98 24.27 37.14
C VAL A 451 -34.46 24.19 37.31
N ASN A 452 -34.01 24.11 38.55
CA ASN A 452 -32.60 23.85 38.88
C ASN A 452 -32.52 22.83 40.02
N GLY A 453 -32.03 21.62 39.70
CA GLY A 453 -32.04 20.49 40.62
C GLY A 453 -33.46 20.12 41.05
N THR A 454 -33.70 20.10 42.35
CA THR A 454 -35.01 19.77 42.95
C THR A 454 -35.91 20.98 43.15
N LYS A 455 -35.60 22.14 42.56
CA LYS A 455 -36.35 23.39 42.76
C LYS A 455 -36.94 23.91 41.46
N ALA A 456 -38.19 24.36 41.52
CA ALA A 456 -38.87 25.05 40.43
C ALA A 456 -39.11 26.52 40.80
N TYR A 457 -38.94 27.40 39.83
CA TYR A 457 -38.98 28.85 39.98
C TYR A 457 -40.05 29.37 39.03
N VAL A 458 -41.13 29.90 39.56
CA VAL A 458 -42.29 30.35 38.77
C VAL A 458 -42.42 31.85 38.90
N VAL A 459 -42.57 32.54 37.77
CA VAL A 459 -42.91 33.96 37.76
C VAL A 459 -44.35 34.18 37.34
N ASN A 460 -45.03 35.05 38.09
CA ASN A 460 -46.47 35.26 37.99
C ASN A 460 -46.75 36.72 37.62
N GLN A 461 -47.34 36.95 36.44
CA GLN A 461 -47.56 38.29 35.90
C GLN A 461 -48.59 39.09 36.72
N GLY A 462 -49.67 38.45 37.15
CA GLY A 462 -50.75 39.12 37.89
C GLY A 462 -50.41 39.46 39.33
N SER A 463 -49.51 38.69 39.94
CA SER A 463 -49.08 38.90 41.33
C SER A 463 -47.68 39.50 41.45
N TYR A 464 -47.03 39.83 40.33
CA TYR A 464 -45.68 40.39 40.28
C TYR A 464 -44.72 39.64 41.20
N SER A 465 -44.71 38.30 41.13
CA SER A 465 -43.98 37.47 42.08
C SER A 465 -43.04 36.49 41.40
N LEU A 466 -41.91 36.23 42.05
CA LEU A 466 -41.07 35.06 41.83
C LEU A 466 -41.29 34.13 43.02
N GLN A 467 -41.79 32.93 42.75
CA GLN A 467 -42.06 31.89 43.74
C GLN A 467 -41.11 30.71 43.52
N VAL A 468 -40.62 30.12 44.61
CA VAL A 468 -39.70 28.98 44.59
C VAL A 468 -40.39 27.79 45.24
N PHE A 469 -40.42 26.66 44.53
CA PHE A 469 -41.04 25.42 44.97
C PHE A 469 -40.02 24.31 45.09
N ASP A 470 -40.18 23.43 46.08
CA ASP A 470 -39.55 22.12 46.12
C ASP A 470 -40.35 21.16 45.24
N VAL A 471 -39.66 20.51 44.31
CA VAL A 471 -40.20 19.50 43.40
C VAL A 471 -39.46 18.17 43.51
N SER A 472 -38.71 17.95 44.59
CA SER A 472 -38.02 16.67 44.89
C SER A 472 -38.99 15.48 44.96
N THR A 473 -40.23 15.73 45.37
CA THR A 473 -41.32 14.76 45.34
C THR A 473 -42.35 15.20 44.30
N PRO A 474 -42.36 14.62 43.08
CA PRO A 474 -43.23 15.05 41.99
C PRO A 474 -44.72 15.04 42.32
N ALA A 475 -45.13 14.21 43.29
CA ALA A 475 -46.52 14.10 43.72
C ALA A 475 -47.00 15.22 44.66
N THR A 476 -46.08 15.92 45.30
CA THR A 476 -46.40 16.95 46.31
C THR A 476 -45.41 18.12 46.23
N PRO A 477 -45.46 18.95 45.19
CA PRO A 477 -44.68 20.17 45.14
C PRO A 477 -45.06 21.11 46.30
N THR A 478 -44.08 21.75 46.94
CA THR A 478 -44.35 22.65 48.07
C THR A 478 -43.69 24.01 47.86
N LEU A 479 -44.39 25.08 48.22
CA LEU A 479 -43.84 26.43 48.15
C LEU A 479 -42.79 26.60 49.25
N LEU A 480 -41.55 26.89 48.88
CA LEU A 480 -40.46 27.17 49.80
C LEU A 480 -40.43 28.65 50.20
N GLY A 481 -40.63 29.55 49.24
CA GLY A 481 -40.56 30.99 49.46
C GLY A 481 -40.94 31.80 48.24
N GLN A 482 -41.03 33.11 48.42
CA GLN A 482 -41.39 34.03 47.34
C GLN A 482 -40.83 35.43 47.58
N THR A 483 -40.75 36.22 46.51
CA THR A 483 -40.47 37.65 46.55
C THR A 483 -41.32 38.40 45.54
N THR A 484 -41.55 39.68 45.80
CA THR A 484 -42.17 40.60 44.84
C THR A 484 -41.12 41.07 43.82
N LEU A 485 -41.56 41.20 42.58
CA LEU A 485 -40.84 41.74 41.44
C LEU A 485 -41.17 43.23 41.29
N SER A 486 -40.25 44.01 40.73
CA SER A 486 -40.49 45.44 40.51
C SER A 486 -41.26 45.72 39.21
N GLY A 487 -41.64 44.69 38.44
CA GLY A 487 -42.38 44.82 37.19
C GLY A 487 -43.10 43.53 36.80
N GLN A 488 -43.95 43.60 35.77
CA GLN A 488 -44.68 42.45 35.22
C GLN A 488 -43.68 41.48 34.56
N PRO A 489 -43.47 40.27 35.10
CA PRO A 489 -42.53 39.33 34.50
C PRO A 489 -42.99 38.83 33.13
N TYR A 490 -42.01 38.47 32.29
CA TYR A 490 -42.21 37.75 31.04
C TYR A 490 -41.56 36.36 31.08
N CYS A 491 -40.31 36.28 31.56
CA CYS A 491 -39.54 35.03 31.56
C CYS A 491 -38.67 34.93 32.82
N VAL A 492 -38.44 33.70 33.30
CA VAL A 492 -37.43 33.40 34.32
C VAL A 492 -36.45 32.35 33.81
N ALA A 493 -35.15 32.58 34.05
CA ALA A 493 -34.09 31.57 33.94
C ALA A 493 -33.34 31.47 35.27
N VAL A 494 -32.71 30.32 35.53
CA VAL A 494 -31.94 30.10 36.77
C VAL A 494 -30.61 29.47 36.43
N SER A 495 -29.54 29.99 37.04
CA SER A 495 -28.20 29.41 36.96
C SER A 495 -27.55 29.44 38.34
N GLY A 496 -27.19 28.25 38.85
CA GLY A 496 -26.66 28.11 40.20
C GLY A 496 -27.62 28.68 41.24
N THR A 497 -27.17 29.72 41.96
CA THR A 497 -27.91 30.38 43.04
C THR A 497 -28.58 31.69 42.62
N THR A 498 -28.66 31.98 41.32
CA THR A 498 -29.24 33.24 40.82
C THR A 498 -30.39 32.98 39.86
N ALA A 499 -31.51 33.66 40.08
CA ALA A 499 -32.65 33.73 39.16
C ALA A 499 -32.63 35.05 38.38
N TYR A 500 -32.96 34.97 37.11
CA TYR A 500 -32.90 36.05 36.13
C TYR A 500 -34.28 36.24 35.55
N VAL A 501 -34.89 37.39 35.79
CA VAL A 501 -36.29 37.66 35.44
C VAL A 501 -36.34 38.86 34.52
N THR A 502 -36.90 38.69 33.33
CA THR A 502 -37.24 39.83 32.47
C THR A 502 -38.62 40.35 32.84
N ALA A 503 -38.78 41.68 32.91
CA ALA A 503 -40.02 42.29 33.36
C ALA A 503 -40.29 43.66 32.72
N ASN A 504 -41.56 44.08 32.73
CA ASN A 504 -42.00 45.45 32.44
C ASN A 504 -42.27 46.20 33.77
N ASN A 505 -41.39 47.11 34.13
CA ASN A 505 -41.56 48.03 35.24
C ASN A 505 -42.14 49.36 34.73
N ASN A 506 -43.48 49.44 34.69
CA ASN A 506 -44.22 50.67 34.36
C ASN A 506 -43.77 51.35 33.06
N GLY A 507 -43.57 50.56 32.00
CA GLY A 507 -43.14 51.03 30.68
C GLY A 507 -41.62 50.95 30.46
N THR A 508 -40.82 50.70 31.49
CA THR A 508 -39.39 50.41 31.37
C THR A 508 -39.15 48.91 31.43
N TYR A 509 -38.52 48.35 30.40
CA TYR A 509 -38.21 46.92 30.35
C TYR A 509 -36.87 46.65 31.02
N ILE A 510 -36.83 45.63 31.89
CA ILE A 510 -35.69 45.36 32.77
C ILE A 510 -35.37 43.86 32.85
N LEU A 511 -34.12 43.57 33.13
CA LEU A 511 -33.60 42.30 33.62
C LEU A 511 -33.31 42.43 35.11
N GLN A 512 -33.97 41.64 35.93
CA GLN A 512 -33.82 41.58 37.39
C GLN A 512 -33.08 40.32 37.81
N LEU A 513 -32.10 40.45 38.70
CA LEU A 513 -31.37 39.31 39.25
C LEU A 513 -31.76 39.12 40.70
N PHE A 514 -32.06 37.88 41.10
CA PHE A 514 -32.41 37.50 42.45
C PHE A 514 -31.46 36.43 42.99
N ASP A 515 -30.99 36.60 44.21
CA ASP A 515 -30.36 35.54 44.99
C ASP A 515 -31.43 34.54 45.42
N VAL A 516 -31.24 33.29 45.03
CA VAL A 516 -32.09 32.16 45.38
C VAL A 516 -31.32 31.04 46.08
N SER A 517 -30.13 31.35 46.62
CA SER A 517 -29.34 30.46 47.46
C SER A 517 -30.12 29.99 48.69
N THR A 518 -30.96 30.88 49.23
CA THR A 518 -31.93 30.61 50.31
C THR A 518 -33.34 30.57 49.73
N PRO A 519 -33.89 29.38 49.39
CA PRO A 519 -35.16 29.26 48.66
C PRO A 519 -36.36 29.88 49.37
N SER A 520 -36.31 29.97 50.70
CA SER A 520 -37.37 30.56 51.51
C SER A 520 -37.42 32.08 51.48
N ALA A 521 -36.34 32.74 51.04
CA ALA A 521 -36.24 34.19 51.00
C ALA A 521 -35.45 34.67 49.77
N PRO A 522 -36.01 34.55 48.55
CA PRO A 522 -35.39 35.12 47.35
C PRO A 522 -35.19 36.64 47.52
N LYS A 523 -34.02 37.15 47.14
CA LYS A 523 -33.67 38.57 47.35
C LYS A 523 -33.21 39.23 46.06
N LEU A 524 -33.75 40.40 45.73
CA LEU A 524 -33.27 41.20 44.60
C LEU A 524 -31.79 41.59 44.81
N LEU A 525 -30.96 41.27 43.83
CA LEU A 525 -29.53 41.61 43.79
C LEU A 525 -29.30 42.89 43.01
N GLY A 526 -29.84 42.97 41.79
CA GLY A 526 -29.61 44.09 40.89
C GLY A 526 -30.55 44.07 39.70
N THR A 527 -30.53 45.16 38.93
CA THR A 527 -31.39 45.36 37.75
C THR A 527 -30.61 46.03 36.64
N ALA A 528 -30.91 45.70 35.39
CA ALA A 528 -30.46 46.43 34.21
C ALA A 528 -31.63 46.68 33.25
N ASN A 529 -31.56 47.77 32.48
CA ASN A 529 -32.55 48.03 31.44
C ASN A 529 -32.31 47.11 30.25
N THR A 530 -33.39 46.59 29.68
CA THR A 530 -33.39 45.88 28.39
C THR A 530 -34.09 46.75 27.35
N ASP A 531 -34.02 46.33 26.09
CA ASP A 531 -34.87 46.91 25.05
C ASP A 531 -36.33 46.46 25.18
N ASN A 532 -37.16 46.86 24.21
CA ASN A 532 -38.61 46.79 24.30
C ASN A 532 -39.17 45.36 24.21
N ILE A 533 -39.98 44.99 25.21
CA ILE A 533 -40.72 43.71 25.31
C ILE A 533 -39.77 42.49 25.32
N PRO A 534 -39.02 42.25 26.40
CA PRO A 534 -38.11 41.11 26.51
C PRO A 534 -38.90 39.80 26.56
N GLY A 535 -38.81 38.99 25.50
CA GLY A 535 -39.57 37.74 25.35
C GLY A 535 -38.97 36.57 26.11
N SER A 536 -37.65 36.52 26.24
CA SER A 536 -36.95 35.40 26.88
C SER A 536 -35.58 35.81 27.38
N VAL A 537 -35.13 35.14 28.44
CA VAL A 537 -33.75 35.22 28.95
C VAL A 537 -33.14 33.82 29.05
N ALA A 538 -31.89 33.69 28.61
CA ALA A 538 -31.06 32.51 28.82
C ALA A 538 -29.75 32.90 29.47
N VAL A 539 -29.12 31.99 30.22
CA VAL A 539 -27.89 32.27 30.98
C VAL A 539 -26.86 31.18 30.70
N ASN A 540 -25.63 31.58 30.41
CA ASN A 540 -24.49 30.69 30.29
C ASN A 540 -23.28 31.31 31.00
N GLY A 541 -22.83 30.68 32.09
CA GLY A 541 -21.76 31.21 32.93
C GLY A 541 -22.09 32.59 33.50
N THR A 542 -21.25 33.58 33.21
CA THR A 542 -21.37 34.96 33.70
C THR A 542 -22.10 35.90 32.74
N LYS A 543 -22.87 35.35 31.79
CA LYS A 543 -23.53 36.12 30.73
C LYS A 543 -25.01 35.76 30.64
N ALA A 544 -25.85 36.80 30.56
CA ALA A 544 -27.28 36.67 30.32
C ALA A 544 -27.62 37.21 28.92
N TYR A 545 -28.48 36.47 28.22
CA TYR A 545 -28.86 36.70 26.83
C TYR A 545 -30.35 36.98 26.80
N VAL A 546 -30.73 38.18 26.41
CA VAL A 546 -32.13 38.63 26.38
C VAL A 546 -32.53 38.89 24.95
N VAL A 547 -33.66 38.34 24.52
CA VAL A 547 -34.27 38.69 23.23
C VAL A 547 -35.45 39.63 23.44
N ASN A 548 -35.50 40.72 22.66
CA ASN A 548 -36.49 41.77 22.79
C ASN A 548 -37.41 41.78 21.57
N GLN A 549 -38.68 41.44 21.78
CA GLN A 549 -39.67 41.18 20.73
C GLN A 549 -39.93 42.39 19.83
N SER A 550 -40.01 43.60 20.40
CA SER A 550 -40.32 44.81 19.62
C SER A 550 -39.09 45.51 19.06
N SER A 551 -37.93 45.33 19.67
CA SER A 551 -36.67 45.91 19.19
C SER A 551 -35.91 44.97 18.24
N TYR A 552 -36.39 43.74 18.04
CA TYR A 552 -35.77 42.74 17.16
C TYR A 552 -34.27 42.56 17.47
N SER A 553 -33.95 42.41 18.76
CA SER A 553 -32.57 42.42 19.24
C SER A 553 -32.28 41.24 20.15
N LEU A 554 -31.07 40.70 20.06
CA LEU A 554 -30.38 39.94 21.11
C LEU A 554 -29.47 40.90 21.88
N GLN A 555 -29.70 41.06 23.18
CA GLN A 555 -28.81 41.80 24.09
C GLN A 555 -28.03 40.81 24.97
N VAL A 556 -26.73 41.09 25.17
CA VAL A 556 -25.85 40.29 26.05
C VAL A 556 -25.42 41.15 27.22
N PHE A 557 -25.70 40.67 28.43
CA PHE A 557 -25.36 41.34 29.68
C PHE A 557 -24.24 40.60 30.40
N ASP A 558 -23.30 41.35 31.00
CA ASP A 558 -22.45 40.85 32.07
C ASP A 558 -23.26 40.73 33.35
N VAL A 559 -23.28 39.53 33.92
CA VAL A 559 -23.94 39.22 35.19
C VAL A 559 -22.96 38.64 36.22
N SER A 560 -21.64 38.77 35.96
CA SER A 560 -20.59 38.36 36.91
C SER A 560 -20.66 39.09 38.26
N THR A 561 -21.18 40.32 38.25
CA THR A 561 -21.49 41.10 39.45
C THR A 561 -23.01 41.25 39.53
N PRO A 562 -23.73 40.35 40.24
CA PRO A 562 -25.20 40.32 40.20
C PRO A 562 -25.90 41.60 40.67
N THR A 563 -25.21 42.45 41.44
CA THR A 563 -25.71 43.73 41.92
C THR A 563 -25.63 44.86 40.89
N ALA A 564 -24.82 44.69 39.85
CA ALA A 564 -24.64 45.67 38.77
C ALA A 564 -24.54 44.97 37.41
N PRO A 565 -25.65 44.37 36.90
CA PRO A 565 -25.66 43.80 35.57
C PRO A 565 -25.44 44.89 34.52
N ALA A 566 -24.60 44.63 33.52
CA ALA A 566 -24.21 45.64 32.54
C ALA A 566 -24.38 45.13 31.10
N LEU A 567 -24.95 45.92 30.21
CA LEU A 567 -25.04 45.58 28.79
C LEU A 567 -23.62 45.57 28.18
N LEU A 568 -23.23 44.45 27.57
CA LEU A 568 -21.95 44.29 26.88
C LEU A 568 -22.06 44.59 25.40
N GLY A 569 -23.10 44.09 24.76
CA GLY A 569 -23.29 44.17 23.32
C GLY A 569 -24.66 43.70 22.90
N GLN A 570 -24.97 43.92 21.63
CA GLN A 570 -26.24 43.55 21.05
C GLN A 570 -26.10 43.20 19.58
N ALA A 571 -27.08 42.46 19.05
CA ALA A 571 -27.20 42.15 17.64
C ALA A 571 -28.67 42.19 17.20
N THR A 572 -28.91 42.50 15.94
CA THR A 572 -30.25 42.46 15.34
C THR A 572 -30.64 41.02 15.00
N THR A 573 -31.84 40.61 15.40
CA THR A 573 -32.47 39.33 15.06
C THR A 573 -33.46 39.52 13.91
N ALA A 574 -34.08 38.45 13.42
CA ALA A 574 -35.32 38.56 12.66
C ALA A 574 -36.44 39.19 13.51
N SER A 575 -37.55 39.57 12.86
CA SER A 575 -38.68 40.22 13.53
C SER A 575 -39.29 39.32 14.62
N TYR A 576 -39.78 39.92 15.70
CA TYR A 576 -40.44 39.22 16.81
C TYR A 576 -39.67 38.01 17.38
N PRO A 577 -38.45 38.18 17.92
CA PRO A 577 -37.75 37.08 18.58
C PRO A 577 -38.47 36.67 19.87
N THR A 578 -38.92 35.41 19.94
CA THR A 578 -39.79 34.91 21.01
C THR A 578 -39.02 34.18 22.10
N SER A 579 -37.93 33.48 21.75
CA SER A 579 -37.18 32.66 22.69
C SER A 579 -35.71 32.54 22.32
N VAL A 580 -34.86 32.42 23.34
CA VAL A 580 -33.41 32.20 23.21
C VAL A 580 -32.97 31.02 24.07
N ALA A 581 -32.10 30.18 23.52
CA ALA A 581 -31.39 29.13 24.25
C ALA A 581 -29.89 29.23 23.95
N VAL A 582 -29.04 28.91 24.92
CA VAL A 582 -27.58 29.09 24.78
C VAL A 582 -26.84 27.82 25.17
N SER A 583 -25.92 27.39 24.32
CA SER A 583 -25.01 26.26 24.58
C SER A 583 -23.59 26.65 24.19
N GLY A 584 -22.69 26.66 25.17
CA GLY A 584 -21.31 27.13 24.99
C GLY A 584 -21.25 28.55 24.43
N THR A 585 -20.64 28.70 23.24
CA THR A 585 -20.43 30.00 22.56
C THR A 585 -21.50 30.32 21.52
N LYS A 586 -22.66 29.65 21.57
CA LYS A 586 -23.72 29.79 20.55
C LYS A 586 -25.06 30.08 21.21
N ALA A 587 -25.76 31.07 20.65
CA ALA A 587 -27.13 31.41 20.99
C ALA A 587 -28.07 31.01 19.84
N TYR A 588 -29.12 30.29 20.17
CA TYR A 588 -30.14 29.81 19.26
C TYR A 588 -31.41 30.61 19.53
N ILE A 589 -31.88 31.34 18.52
CA ILE A 589 -32.99 32.26 18.66
C ILE A 589 -34.06 31.90 17.66
N VAL A 590 -35.27 31.79 18.14
CA VAL A 590 -36.45 31.67 17.29
C VAL A 590 -37.07 33.04 17.12
N ALA A 591 -37.16 33.49 15.86
CA ALA A 591 -37.62 34.82 15.49
C ALA A 591 -38.28 34.79 14.11
N GLY A 592 -39.41 35.47 13.96
CA GLY A 592 -40.17 35.54 12.70
C GLY A 592 -40.62 34.15 12.27
N THR A 593 -40.06 33.64 11.19
CA THR A 593 -40.27 32.24 10.72
C THR A 593 -38.95 31.47 10.67
N THR A 594 -38.00 31.84 11.53
CA THR A 594 -36.62 31.34 11.48
C THR A 594 -36.13 30.85 12.83
N LEU A 595 -35.26 29.84 12.77
CA LEU A 595 -34.27 29.54 13.79
C LEU A 595 -32.94 30.16 13.35
N GLN A 596 -32.42 31.09 14.15
CA GLN A 596 -31.18 31.81 13.92
C GLN A 596 -30.11 31.34 14.91
N VAL A 597 -28.88 31.15 14.42
CA VAL A 597 -27.72 30.76 15.23
C VAL A 597 -26.75 31.93 15.26
N PHE A 598 -26.50 32.47 16.46
CA PHE A 598 -25.54 33.54 16.70
C PHE A 598 -24.28 32.99 17.37
N ASP A 599 -23.12 33.48 16.93
CA ASP A 599 -21.89 33.43 17.71
C ASP A 599 -21.94 34.47 18.82
N VAL A 600 -21.77 34.02 20.05
CA VAL A 600 -21.70 34.86 21.24
C VAL A 600 -20.35 34.75 21.95
N SER A 601 -19.33 34.19 21.28
CA SER A 601 -17.95 34.11 21.81
C SER A 601 -17.34 35.48 22.09
N THR A 602 -17.78 36.53 21.38
CA THR A 602 -17.43 37.92 21.62
C THR A 602 -18.66 38.67 22.14
N PRO A 603 -18.88 38.77 23.46
CA PRO A 603 -20.13 39.29 24.04
C PRO A 603 -20.48 40.72 23.66
N THR A 604 -19.49 41.53 23.29
CA THR A 604 -19.67 42.92 22.86
C THR A 604 -20.17 43.06 21.42
N SER A 605 -20.07 42.00 20.62
CA SER A 605 -20.47 41.98 19.21
C SER A 605 -20.97 40.59 18.80
N PRO A 606 -22.16 40.15 19.25
CA PRO A 606 -22.76 38.91 18.79
C PRO A 606 -22.97 38.93 17.27
N ALA A 607 -22.69 37.81 16.59
CA ALA A 607 -22.72 37.75 15.13
C ALA A 607 -23.62 36.61 14.64
N LEU A 608 -24.51 36.87 13.68
CA LEU A 608 -25.32 35.82 13.04
C LEU A 608 -24.39 34.91 12.23
N LEU A 609 -24.40 33.61 12.52
CA LEU A 609 -23.64 32.59 11.79
C LEU A 609 -24.46 31.97 10.66
N GLY A 610 -25.72 31.66 10.95
CA GLY A 610 -26.59 30.95 10.03
C GLY A 610 -28.03 30.99 10.50
N GLN A 611 -28.95 30.65 9.61
CA GLN A 611 -30.37 30.57 9.92
C GLN A 611 -31.05 29.53 9.04
N VAL A 612 -32.19 29.02 9.50
CA VAL A 612 -33.05 28.10 8.75
C VAL A 612 -34.52 28.49 8.96
N ASN A 613 -35.34 28.30 7.93
CA ASN A 613 -36.77 28.52 8.03
C ASN A 613 -37.44 27.39 8.81
N THR A 614 -38.24 27.74 9.82
CA THR A 614 -39.11 26.82 10.55
C THR A 614 -40.43 26.57 9.80
N GLY A 615 -40.78 27.45 8.85
CA GLY A 615 -41.98 27.34 8.01
C GLY A 615 -43.26 27.91 8.65
N SER A 616 -43.22 28.24 9.94
CA SER A 616 -44.28 28.88 10.72
C SER A 616 -43.65 29.74 11.83
N TYR A 617 -44.46 30.41 12.66
CA TYR A 617 -43.96 31.23 13.77
C TYR A 617 -43.54 30.35 14.98
N PRO A 618 -42.22 30.18 15.22
CA PRO A 618 -41.74 29.45 16.38
C PRO A 618 -41.97 30.25 17.67
N SER A 619 -42.43 29.58 18.72
CA SER A 619 -42.76 30.17 20.01
C SER A 619 -41.69 29.93 21.07
N ALA A 620 -40.95 28.82 20.99
CA ALA A 620 -39.89 28.51 21.94
C ALA A 620 -38.77 27.67 21.34
N VAL A 621 -37.58 27.77 21.93
CA VAL A 621 -36.39 27.01 21.55
C VAL A 621 -35.70 26.39 22.77
N ALA A 622 -35.23 25.17 22.61
CA ALA A 622 -34.36 24.49 23.55
C ALA A 622 -33.17 23.87 22.80
N VAL A 623 -32.04 23.70 23.49
CA VAL A 623 -30.82 23.10 22.92
C VAL A 623 -30.28 22.00 23.82
N SER A 624 -29.85 20.89 23.23
CA SER A 624 -29.11 19.81 23.88
C SER A 624 -27.98 19.35 22.97
N GLY A 625 -26.73 19.55 23.39
CA GLY A 625 -25.56 19.26 22.56
C GLY A 625 -25.58 20.04 21.24
N THR A 626 -25.57 19.31 20.12
CA THR A 626 -25.65 19.84 18.75
C THR A 626 -27.06 19.78 18.16
N THR A 627 -28.08 19.56 18.98
CA THR A 627 -29.47 19.46 18.54
C THR A 627 -30.31 20.58 19.13
N VAL A 628 -31.08 21.25 18.27
CA VAL A 628 -32.00 22.32 18.65
C VAL A 628 -33.44 21.87 18.40
N TYR A 629 -34.30 22.19 19.35
CA TYR A 629 -35.70 21.83 19.35
C TYR A 629 -36.50 23.12 19.36
N THR A 630 -37.37 23.30 18.37
CA THR A 630 -38.24 24.46 18.30
C THR A 630 -39.69 24.01 18.26
N VAL A 631 -40.55 24.70 18.97
CA VAL A 631 -42.00 24.51 18.84
C VAL A 631 -42.64 25.73 18.20
N SER A 632 -43.71 25.51 17.47
CA SER A 632 -44.38 26.54 16.69
C SER A 632 -45.88 26.59 16.94
N ILE A 633 -46.49 27.76 16.68
CA ILE A 633 -47.91 27.99 16.90
C ILE A 633 -48.82 27.15 15.98
N ASP A 634 -48.28 26.60 14.89
CA ASP A 634 -48.97 25.69 13.97
C ASP A 634 -48.84 24.22 14.37
N ASN A 635 -48.58 23.97 15.67
CA ASN A 635 -48.63 22.66 16.31
C ASN A 635 -47.53 21.72 15.82
N LYS A 636 -46.29 22.22 15.74
CA LYS A 636 -45.12 21.44 15.34
C LYS A 636 -44.01 21.55 16.38
N LEU A 637 -43.38 20.42 16.67
CA LEU A 637 -42.05 20.30 17.23
C LEU A 637 -41.11 19.98 16.07
N GLN A 638 -40.14 20.84 15.84
CA GLN A 638 -39.11 20.66 14.83
C GLN A 638 -37.77 20.45 15.52
N VAL A 639 -37.00 19.50 14.99
CA VAL A 639 -35.68 19.14 15.51
C VAL A 639 -34.66 19.46 14.43
N PHE A 640 -33.63 20.21 14.78
CA PHE A 640 -32.59 20.66 13.88
C PHE A 640 -31.22 20.17 14.36
N ASP A 641 -30.39 19.73 13.43
CA ASP A 641 -28.95 19.58 13.63
C ASP A 641 -28.27 20.93 13.43
N VAL A 642 -27.49 21.34 14.41
CA VAL A 642 -26.68 22.56 14.40
C VAL A 642 -25.19 22.27 14.54
N SER A 643 -24.76 21.04 14.23
CA SER A 643 -23.35 20.64 14.13
C SER A 643 -22.54 21.55 13.18
N THR A 644 -23.21 22.09 12.16
CA THR A 644 -22.69 23.15 11.26
C THR A 644 -23.48 24.45 11.50
N PRO A 645 -22.99 25.36 12.37
CA PRO A 645 -23.75 26.55 12.81
C PRO A 645 -24.16 27.51 11.68
N THR A 646 -23.43 27.51 10.56
CA THR A 646 -23.73 28.33 9.38
C THR A 646 -24.86 27.77 8.51
N ALA A 647 -25.20 26.49 8.69
CA ALA A 647 -26.23 25.79 7.92
C ALA A 647 -27.02 24.81 8.81
N PRO A 648 -27.89 25.30 9.72
CA PRO A 648 -28.76 24.43 10.51
C PRO A 648 -29.64 23.57 9.61
N ALA A 649 -29.71 22.26 9.87
CA ALA A 649 -30.42 21.29 9.05
C ALA A 649 -31.63 20.72 9.79
N LEU A 650 -32.81 20.73 9.18
CA LEU A 650 -34.01 20.09 9.76
C LEU A 650 -33.83 18.57 9.75
N LEU A 651 -33.83 17.95 10.94
CA LEU A 651 -33.78 16.51 11.11
C LEU A 651 -35.17 15.89 11.08
N SER A 652 -36.13 16.49 11.78
CA SER A 652 -37.48 15.97 11.87
C SER A 652 -38.52 17.03 12.22
N THR A 653 -39.77 16.73 11.90
CA THR A 653 -40.95 17.49 12.32
C THR A 653 -41.96 16.52 12.90
N THR A 654 -42.51 16.84 14.06
CA THR A 654 -43.54 16.05 14.73
C THR A 654 -44.69 16.97 15.14
N ALA A 655 -45.93 16.50 14.96
CA ALA A 655 -47.08 17.27 15.40
C ALA A 655 -47.13 17.34 16.94
N THR A 656 -47.46 18.53 17.46
CA THR A 656 -47.77 18.76 18.87
C THR A 656 -49.29 18.94 19.05
N GLY A 657 -49.71 19.20 20.28
CA GLY A 657 -51.05 19.67 20.59
C GLY A 657 -51.26 21.11 20.11
N ASN A 658 -52.48 21.60 20.31
CA ASN A 658 -52.88 22.91 19.82
C ASN A 658 -52.15 24.02 20.58
N ARG A 659 -51.43 24.86 19.83
CA ARG A 659 -50.70 26.04 20.27
C ARG A 659 -49.58 25.70 21.25
N ALA A 660 -48.51 25.06 20.75
CA ALA A 660 -47.29 24.84 21.52
C ALA A 660 -46.62 26.18 21.90
N VAL A 661 -46.27 26.36 23.17
CA VAL A 661 -45.77 27.65 23.70
C VAL A 661 -44.43 27.56 24.40
N SER A 662 -44.00 26.37 24.83
CA SER A 662 -42.67 26.18 25.41
C SER A 662 -42.17 24.76 25.16
N VAL A 663 -40.86 24.63 25.02
CA VAL A 663 -40.14 23.36 24.90
C VAL A 663 -38.95 23.38 25.86
N ALA A 664 -38.75 22.28 26.59
CA ALA A 664 -37.57 22.03 27.40
C ALA A 664 -37.01 20.65 27.07
N VAL A 665 -35.72 20.43 27.22
CA VAL A 665 -35.09 19.12 26.96
C VAL A 665 -34.27 18.69 28.16
N SER A 666 -34.45 17.44 28.57
CA SER A 666 -33.66 16.81 29.62
C SER A 666 -33.39 15.36 29.24
N GLY A 667 -32.12 14.98 29.20
CA GLY A 667 -31.70 13.65 28.72
C GLY A 667 -32.20 13.37 27.31
N THR A 668 -32.98 12.31 27.15
CA THR A 668 -33.57 11.82 25.88
C THR A 668 -35.00 12.31 25.65
N THR A 669 -35.46 13.33 26.37
CA THR A 669 -36.88 13.73 26.34
C THR A 669 -37.00 15.23 26.11
N ALA A 670 -37.80 15.61 25.10
CA ALA A 670 -38.30 16.96 24.94
C ALA A 670 -39.71 17.06 25.55
N TYR A 671 -39.93 18.11 26.33
CA TYR A 671 -41.14 18.42 27.07
C TYR A 671 -41.77 19.66 26.45
N VAL A 672 -42.94 19.52 25.83
CA VAL A 672 -43.65 20.60 25.14
C VAL A 672 -44.95 20.90 25.83
N VAL A 673 -45.18 22.14 26.22
CA VAL A 673 -46.48 22.59 26.74
C VAL A 673 -47.30 23.25 25.64
N ASN A 674 -48.56 22.85 25.54
CA ASN A 674 -49.52 23.32 24.55
C ASN A 674 -50.64 24.08 25.26
N ASN A 675 -50.80 25.35 24.93
CA ASN A 675 -51.69 26.25 25.63
C ASN A 675 -53.17 25.98 25.32
N THR A 676 -53.54 25.72 24.06
CA THR A 676 -54.95 25.55 23.70
C THR A 676 -55.45 24.13 23.95
N SER A 677 -54.60 23.12 23.77
CA SER A 677 -54.96 21.75 24.13
C SER A 677 -54.78 21.44 25.62
N ASN A 678 -54.20 22.35 26.41
CA ASN A 678 -53.90 22.15 27.83
C ASN A 678 -53.07 20.88 28.10
N THR A 679 -52.10 20.58 27.23
CA THR A 679 -51.29 19.35 27.31
C THR A 679 -49.80 19.63 27.47
N LEU A 680 -49.15 18.94 28.40
CA LEU A 680 -47.71 18.69 28.38
C LEU A 680 -47.47 17.40 27.57
N GLN A 681 -46.79 17.50 26.44
CA GLN A 681 -46.41 16.37 25.60
C GLN A 681 -44.92 16.11 25.74
N THR A 682 -44.57 14.85 25.98
CA THR A 682 -43.18 14.40 25.94
C THR A 682 -42.90 13.73 24.61
N PHE A 683 -41.81 14.12 23.97
CA PHE A 683 -41.30 13.52 22.75
C PHE A 683 -40.00 12.80 23.10
N SER A 684 -39.90 11.53 22.68
CA SER A 684 -38.61 10.86 22.69
C SER A 684 -37.71 11.54 21.68
N VAL A 685 -36.61 12.09 22.15
CA VAL A 685 -35.59 12.71 21.32
C VAL A 685 -34.33 11.88 21.47
N ALA A 686 -33.74 11.47 20.35
CA ALA A 686 -32.46 10.79 20.40
C ALA A 686 -31.48 11.71 21.16
N THR A 687 -30.68 11.16 22.06
CA THR A 687 -29.56 11.93 22.61
C THR A 687 -28.60 12.28 21.46
N PRO A 688 -27.78 13.35 21.56
CA PRO A 688 -27.00 13.86 20.42
C PRO A 688 -25.78 13.03 20.08
#